data_AF-A0A6C0EQI8-F1
#
_entry.id   AF-A0A6C0EQI8-F1
#
_cell.length_a   1.000
_cell.length_b   1.000
_cell.length_c   1.000
_cell.angle_alpha   90.00
_cell.angle_beta   90.00
_cell.angle_gamma   90.00
#
_symmetry.space_group_name_H-M   'P 1'
#
loop_
_entity.id
_entity.type
_entity.pdbx_description
1 polymer ?
#
loop_
_entity_poly.entity_id
_entity_poly.type
_entity_poly.pdbx_seq_one_letter_code
_entity_poly.pdbx_strand_id
1 'polypeptide(L)'
;MKLLLIDSNVIDIQIVIMSCLSDVKYVIFDYNTDTLLSLKNKISSLDIHNFTNIGIFQSNESNSGYKLINSFKNGILEMGSLLDPSFDSWDDFKLLLEYFKNTYKISYLDMMQCNIYNNDDWKRVINYLSNACQININTSDGLTGTPNSFDPTANWILEYTNSQKINTNLIGLYFSNEIENYKYILGGGGPNSNQTIHSFALPTPYITTSTPSYQLNTYSYDSTTNTTLSDIPVTFSSTSSLVSINSSNIISFLSSGTASITANAQSLPSNVTGKTYNSSTLTQNITIYKNEDISLNLPIPTIVHLSDGSFNLSACSIPNDTANNVTFTSSDPTCISISIPIRDTSNNSISKATILKRGNITITGSMLANNSTMYAPSSNIIQNVQIIGFSQTIVFSPISSGLKYGDPPVTLIASAGGGAVTYNSSDPTIISIVGTTATINKEGTVTITASQTGNDTYEPAPNVTQIVTIATSSSGVPPLISSNPISPSCFPEKTPIHCDQGNIDIDKINPKIHTINKKKILAVTKSIYNTKTIVCIEKDALYKNVPSKNTLVTYEHKVFYNGMMINAGELIGLNDKIYLKKNKYQVVYNVLLEKYSKMIVNNLIVDTLHPNTKLAKLYERHNYELDTEYEEMLYKTSKLYYSTNKTL
;
A
#
# COMPACT_ATOMS: atom_id res chain seq x y z
N MET A 1 -10.00 23.38 -18.83
CA MET A 1 -9.23 22.29 -19.46
C MET A 1 -10.20 21.43 -20.26
N LYS A 2 -9.80 20.79 -21.36
CA LYS A 2 -10.71 20.00 -22.21
C LYS A 2 -10.29 18.52 -22.25
N LEU A 3 -11.24 17.64 -22.50
CA LEU A 3 -11.00 16.22 -22.73
C LEU A 3 -11.38 15.85 -24.15
N LEU A 4 -10.55 15.06 -24.82
CA LEU A 4 -10.85 14.47 -26.12
C LEU A 4 -10.85 12.94 -26.01
N LEU A 5 -11.96 12.30 -26.32
CA LEU A 5 -12.07 10.85 -26.43
C LEU A 5 -11.82 10.47 -27.88
N ILE A 6 -10.81 9.62 -28.11
CA ILE A 6 -10.38 9.23 -29.46
C ILE A 6 -10.51 7.72 -29.58
N ASP A 7 -11.24 7.27 -30.60
CA ASP A 7 -11.34 5.85 -30.93
C ASP A 7 -10.02 5.34 -31.52
N SER A 8 -9.53 4.21 -31.02
CA SER A 8 -8.31 3.54 -31.47
C SER A 8 -8.35 3.15 -32.95
N ASN A 9 -9.54 3.01 -33.52
CA ASN A 9 -9.74 2.64 -34.92
C ASN A 9 -9.67 3.82 -35.90
N VAL A 10 -9.54 5.05 -35.38
CA VAL A 10 -9.36 6.24 -36.22
C VAL A 10 -8.08 6.10 -37.05
N ILE A 11 -8.24 6.15 -38.37
CA ILE A 11 -7.12 6.21 -39.31
C ILE A 11 -6.30 7.46 -39.00
N ASP A 12 -4.96 7.40 -39.07
CA ASP A 12 -4.07 8.53 -38.80
C ASP A 12 -4.26 9.18 -37.41
N ILE A 13 -4.63 8.38 -36.41
CA ILE A 13 -4.81 8.83 -35.01
C ILE A 13 -3.63 9.64 -34.46
N GLN A 14 -2.39 9.36 -34.92
CA GLN A 14 -1.20 10.11 -34.49
C GLN A 14 -1.26 11.58 -34.89
N ILE A 15 -1.84 11.91 -36.06
CA ILE A 15 -2.02 13.29 -36.49
C ILE A 15 -2.99 14.01 -35.54
N VAL A 16 -4.10 13.34 -35.18
CA VAL A 16 -5.08 13.86 -34.23
C VAL A 16 -4.42 14.12 -32.87
N ILE A 17 -3.67 13.16 -32.33
CA ILE A 17 -2.97 13.29 -31.05
C ILE A 17 -1.95 14.43 -31.08
N MET A 18 -1.09 14.46 -32.10
CA MET A 18 -0.04 15.48 -32.22
C MET A 18 -0.61 16.89 -32.41
N SER A 19 -1.81 16.99 -32.97
CA SER A 19 -2.48 18.28 -33.15
C SER A 19 -3.13 18.83 -31.88
N CYS A 20 -3.35 17.99 -30.84
CA CYS A 20 -4.00 18.42 -29.60
C CYS A 20 -3.30 19.62 -28.95
N LEU A 21 -4.07 20.61 -28.51
CA LEU A 21 -3.55 21.74 -27.74
C LEU A 21 -3.04 21.30 -26.37
N SER A 22 -2.11 22.06 -25.79
CA SER A 22 -1.48 21.72 -24.51
C SER A 22 -2.46 21.62 -23.33
N ASP A 23 -3.60 22.32 -23.40
CA ASP A 23 -4.66 22.31 -22.38
C ASP A 23 -5.79 21.29 -22.68
N VAL A 24 -5.56 20.42 -23.66
CA VAL A 24 -6.42 19.29 -24.01
C VAL A 24 -5.76 18.02 -23.53
N LYS A 25 -6.47 17.27 -22.69
CA LYS A 25 -6.12 15.88 -22.39
C LYS A 25 -6.89 14.99 -23.32
N TYR A 26 -6.33 13.84 -23.65
CA TYR A 26 -7.02 12.85 -24.46
C TYR A 26 -6.99 11.48 -23.81
N VAL A 27 -8.01 10.68 -24.12
CA VAL A 27 -8.11 9.27 -23.75
C VAL A 27 -8.35 8.49 -25.04
N ILE A 28 -7.50 7.49 -25.27
CA ILE A 28 -7.71 6.52 -26.35
C ILE A 28 -8.56 5.38 -25.80
N PHE A 29 -9.68 5.13 -26.46
CA PHE A 29 -10.55 4.00 -26.16
C PHE A 29 -10.71 3.12 -27.39
N ASP A 30 -11.00 1.85 -27.17
CA ASP A 30 -11.21 0.88 -28.23
C ASP A 30 -12.70 0.58 -28.36
N TYR A 31 -13.27 0.90 -29.52
CA TYR A 31 -14.70 0.69 -29.77
C TYR A 31 -15.16 -0.73 -29.45
N ASN A 32 -14.39 -1.76 -29.79
CA ASN A 32 -14.87 -3.15 -29.66
C ASN A 32 -14.73 -3.71 -28.24
N THR A 33 -13.71 -3.28 -27.50
CA THR A 33 -13.29 -3.93 -26.26
C THR A 33 -13.53 -3.11 -25.00
N ASP A 34 -13.59 -1.78 -25.10
CA ASP A 34 -13.86 -0.96 -23.92
C ASP A 34 -15.34 -1.07 -23.49
N THR A 35 -15.52 -0.91 -22.18
CA THR A 35 -16.82 -0.84 -21.50
C THR A 35 -17.00 0.54 -20.86
N LEU A 36 -18.22 0.87 -20.41
CA LEU A 36 -18.45 2.11 -19.67
C LEU A 36 -17.51 2.24 -18.46
N LEU A 37 -17.26 1.12 -17.77
CA LEU A 37 -16.38 1.09 -16.61
C LEU A 37 -14.91 1.31 -16.99
N SER A 38 -14.40 0.63 -18.03
CA SER A 38 -13.00 0.83 -18.45
C SER A 38 -12.77 2.25 -18.97
N LEU A 39 -13.74 2.83 -19.68
CA LEU A 39 -13.67 4.22 -20.13
C LEU A 39 -13.65 5.19 -18.94
N LYS A 40 -14.50 4.99 -17.93
CA LYS A 40 -14.48 5.80 -16.69
C LYS A 40 -13.13 5.71 -15.97
N ASN A 41 -12.54 4.53 -15.91
CA ASN A 41 -11.23 4.32 -15.28
C ASN A 41 -10.12 5.06 -16.03
N LYS A 42 -10.11 4.98 -17.36
CA LYS A 42 -9.14 5.71 -18.21
C LYS A 42 -9.25 7.22 -18.08
N ILE A 43 -10.46 7.76 -17.90
CA ILE A 43 -10.64 9.20 -17.70
C ILE A 43 -10.25 9.59 -16.27
N SER A 44 -10.57 8.76 -15.29
CA SER A 44 -10.24 9.02 -13.88
C SER A 44 -8.73 9.00 -13.60
N SER A 45 -7.94 8.23 -14.37
CA SER A 45 -6.48 8.19 -14.22
C SER A 45 -5.77 9.46 -14.67
N LEU A 46 -6.46 10.39 -15.35
CA LEU A 46 -5.91 11.69 -15.72
C LEU A 46 -5.74 12.64 -14.52
N ASP A 47 -6.28 12.28 -13.34
CA ASP A 47 -6.23 13.07 -12.09
C ASP A 47 -6.70 14.53 -12.27
N ILE A 48 -7.71 14.73 -13.11
CA ILE A 48 -8.28 16.05 -13.38
C ILE A 48 -9.77 16.04 -13.07
N HIS A 49 -10.18 16.97 -12.21
CA HIS A 49 -11.53 16.96 -11.63
C HIS A 49 -12.52 17.91 -12.32
N ASN A 50 -12.09 18.75 -13.26
CA ASN A 50 -12.97 19.65 -14.00
C ASN A 50 -12.57 19.77 -15.47
N PHE A 51 -13.52 19.48 -16.37
CA PHE A 51 -13.40 19.72 -17.80
C PHE A 51 -14.48 20.70 -18.25
N THR A 52 -14.13 21.67 -19.11
CA THR A 52 -15.12 22.61 -19.66
C THR A 52 -15.89 21.97 -20.81
N ASN A 53 -15.16 21.26 -21.67
CA ASN A 53 -15.66 20.57 -22.85
C ASN A 53 -15.13 19.14 -22.91
N ILE A 54 -15.96 18.21 -23.39
CA ILE A 54 -15.54 16.85 -23.77
C ILE A 54 -15.86 16.64 -25.24
N GLY A 55 -14.85 16.30 -26.02
CA GLY A 55 -14.95 16.02 -27.44
C GLY A 55 -14.93 14.52 -27.69
N ILE A 56 -15.67 14.06 -28.70
CA ILE A 56 -15.65 12.66 -29.14
C ILE A 56 -15.21 12.63 -30.61
N PHE A 57 -14.11 11.93 -30.89
CA PHE A 57 -13.51 11.76 -32.21
C PHE A 57 -13.52 10.27 -32.59
N GLN A 58 -14.39 9.88 -33.52
CA GLN A 58 -14.59 8.48 -33.94
C GLN A 58 -14.77 8.35 -35.45
N SER A 59 -14.34 7.22 -36.00
CA SER A 59 -14.61 6.81 -37.38
C SER A 59 -15.86 5.91 -37.40
N ASN A 60 -17.06 6.51 -37.45
CA ASN A 60 -18.34 5.78 -37.42
C ASN A 60 -18.76 5.21 -38.78
N GLU A 61 -17.82 4.68 -39.58
CA GLU A 61 -18.03 4.41 -41.02
C GLU A 61 -18.99 3.25 -41.35
N SER A 62 -19.50 2.49 -40.37
CA SER A 62 -20.24 1.25 -40.64
C SER A 62 -21.45 0.95 -39.75
N ASN A 63 -21.89 1.88 -38.89
CA ASN A 63 -23.00 1.64 -37.97
C ASN A 63 -24.22 2.52 -38.30
N SER A 64 -25.41 1.92 -38.37
CA SER A 64 -26.69 2.63 -38.60
C SER A 64 -27.18 3.42 -37.38
N GLY A 65 -26.48 3.30 -36.25
CA GLY A 65 -26.66 4.08 -35.02
C GLY A 65 -25.36 4.72 -34.55
N TYR A 66 -25.45 5.67 -33.60
CA TYR A 66 -24.26 6.23 -32.95
C TYR A 66 -23.93 5.47 -31.69
N LYS A 67 -22.70 4.98 -31.61
CA LYS A 67 -22.28 4.12 -30.53
C LYS A 67 -20.84 4.45 -30.15
N LEU A 68 -20.63 4.94 -28.93
CA LEU A 68 -19.30 5.28 -28.46
C LEU A 68 -18.42 4.02 -28.35
N ILE A 69 -18.94 2.96 -27.73
CA ILE A 69 -18.28 1.67 -27.59
C ILE A 69 -19.29 0.55 -27.81
N ASN A 70 -18.84 -0.58 -28.34
CA ASN A 70 -19.66 -1.71 -28.73
C ASN A 70 -20.44 -2.34 -27.57
N SER A 71 -20.02 -2.12 -26.31
CA SER A 71 -20.78 -2.58 -25.15
C SER A 71 -22.04 -1.76 -24.88
N PHE A 72 -22.17 -0.55 -25.43
CA PHE A 72 -23.39 0.27 -25.25
C PHE A 72 -24.57 -0.38 -25.99
N LYS A 73 -25.79 -0.06 -25.56
CA LYS A 73 -26.97 -0.21 -26.41
C LYS A 73 -26.81 0.67 -27.66
N ASN A 74 -27.28 0.20 -28.80
CA ASN A 74 -27.27 0.98 -30.03
C ASN A 74 -28.34 2.08 -29.94
N GLY A 75 -28.05 3.30 -30.41
CA GLY A 75 -29.07 4.34 -30.59
C GLY A 75 -29.86 4.14 -31.89
N ILE A 76 -31.19 4.04 -31.81
CA ILE A 76 -32.06 3.93 -32.99
C ILE A 76 -32.22 5.33 -33.61
N LEU A 77 -31.74 5.49 -34.85
CA LEU A 77 -31.78 6.75 -35.58
C LEU A 77 -32.84 6.80 -36.69
N GLU A 78 -33.19 5.67 -37.31
CA GLU A 78 -34.21 5.64 -38.36
C GLU A 78 -35.58 5.30 -37.78
N MET A 79 -36.60 6.10 -38.12
CA MET A 79 -37.95 5.97 -37.56
C MET A 79 -37.97 6.01 -36.03
N GLY A 80 -37.06 6.78 -35.42
CA GLY A 80 -36.85 6.78 -33.96
C GLY A 80 -38.11 7.18 -33.18
N SER A 81 -38.98 8.03 -33.73
CA SER A 81 -40.27 8.37 -33.11
C SER A 81 -41.25 7.20 -33.03
N LEU A 82 -41.10 6.22 -33.92
CA LEU A 82 -41.96 5.05 -34.02
C LEU A 82 -41.34 3.84 -33.29
N LEU A 83 -40.02 3.69 -33.35
CA LEU A 83 -39.28 2.53 -32.83
C LEU A 83 -38.68 2.75 -31.44
N ASP A 84 -38.42 3.99 -31.03
CA ASP A 84 -37.87 4.36 -29.72
C ASP A 84 -38.48 5.67 -29.18
N PRO A 85 -39.80 5.68 -28.88
CA PRO A 85 -40.49 6.90 -28.44
C PRO A 85 -40.03 7.41 -27.06
N SER A 86 -39.43 6.55 -26.23
CA SER A 86 -38.90 6.87 -24.89
C SER A 86 -37.40 7.21 -24.89
N PHE A 87 -36.68 7.00 -25.99
CA PHE A 87 -35.23 7.12 -26.08
C PHE A 87 -34.43 6.13 -25.20
N ASP A 88 -35.01 4.98 -24.87
CA ASP A 88 -34.39 3.96 -23.99
C ASP A 88 -33.14 3.35 -24.64
N SER A 89 -33.04 3.39 -25.97
CA SER A 89 -31.86 2.93 -26.71
C SER A 89 -30.63 3.82 -26.48
N TRP A 90 -30.83 5.02 -25.90
CA TRP A 90 -29.80 6.01 -25.59
C TRP A 90 -29.38 6.06 -24.11
N ASP A 91 -29.90 5.17 -23.27
CA ASP A 91 -29.65 5.16 -21.81
C ASP A 91 -28.17 5.13 -21.44
N ASP A 92 -27.37 4.30 -22.11
CA ASP A 92 -25.93 4.20 -21.80
C ASP A 92 -25.20 5.51 -22.12
N PHE A 93 -25.62 6.18 -23.19
CA PHE A 93 -25.08 7.49 -23.54
C PHE A 93 -25.50 8.55 -22.53
N LYS A 94 -26.76 8.54 -22.09
CA LYS A 94 -27.25 9.41 -21.01
C LYS A 94 -26.46 9.21 -19.72
N LEU A 95 -26.26 7.95 -19.29
CA LEU A 95 -25.48 7.63 -18.08
C LEU A 95 -24.02 8.11 -18.17
N LEU A 96 -23.43 8.05 -19.36
CA LEU A 96 -22.10 8.61 -19.61
C LEU A 96 -22.09 10.13 -19.44
N LEU A 97 -23.06 10.83 -20.02
CA LEU A 97 -23.16 12.29 -19.93
C LEU A 97 -23.48 12.76 -18.51
N GLU A 98 -24.34 12.06 -17.77
CA GLU A 98 -24.59 12.30 -16.35
C GLU A 98 -23.31 12.13 -15.53
N TYR A 99 -22.53 11.09 -15.81
CA TYR A 99 -21.22 10.92 -15.18
C TYR A 99 -20.29 12.10 -15.49
N PHE A 100 -20.17 12.51 -16.76
CA PHE A 100 -19.34 13.65 -17.12
C PHE A 100 -19.75 14.94 -16.44
N LYS A 101 -21.05 15.24 -16.40
CA LYS A 101 -21.56 16.42 -15.71
C LYS A 101 -21.32 16.34 -14.20
N ASN A 102 -21.65 15.21 -13.58
CA ASN A 102 -21.63 15.10 -12.12
C ASN A 102 -20.20 15.03 -11.58
N THR A 103 -19.32 14.30 -12.25
CA THR A 103 -17.94 14.08 -11.84
C THR A 103 -17.00 15.19 -12.31
N TYR A 104 -17.14 15.64 -13.55
CA TYR A 104 -16.19 16.58 -14.16
C TYR A 104 -16.75 17.97 -14.48
N LYS A 105 -18.00 18.24 -14.08
CA LYS A 105 -18.66 19.55 -14.19
C LYS A 105 -18.64 20.14 -15.60
N ILE A 106 -18.77 19.27 -16.60
CA ILE A 106 -18.74 19.70 -18.01
C ILE A 106 -19.94 20.57 -18.34
N SER A 107 -19.71 21.52 -19.24
CA SER A 107 -20.77 22.37 -19.81
C SER A 107 -21.08 22.01 -21.26
N TYR A 108 -20.10 21.46 -21.98
CA TYR A 108 -20.22 21.15 -23.40
C TYR A 108 -19.78 19.71 -23.72
N LEU A 109 -20.52 19.07 -24.60
CA LEU A 109 -20.14 17.87 -25.35
C LEU A 109 -19.99 18.25 -26.82
N ASP A 110 -18.83 17.97 -27.41
CA ASP A 110 -18.53 18.23 -28.81
C ASP A 110 -18.52 16.91 -29.58
N MET A 111 -19.61 16.62 -30.33
CA MET A 111 -19.72 15.42 -31.14
C MET A 111 -19.13 15.68 -32.53
N MET A 112 -17.91 15.20 -32.77
CA MET A 112 -17.17 15.47 -34.01
C MET A 112 -17.52 14.43 -35.08
N GLN A 113 -18.60 14.70 -35.82
CA GLN A 113 -19.02 13.88 -36.97
C GLN A 113 -19.83 14.74 -37.95
N CYS A 114 -19.72 14.39 -39.23
CA CYS A 114 -20.43 15.07 -40.31
C CYS A 114 -21.95 14.93 -40.19
N ASN A 115 -22.66 15.98 -40.61
CA ASN A 115 -24.08 15.97 -40.93
C ASN A 115 -25.02 15.45 -39.82
N ILE A 116 -24.59 15.42 -38.56
CA ILE A 116 -25.44 15.00 -37.44
C ILE A 116 -26.74 15.83 -37.43
N TYR A 117 -26.63 17.15 -37.55
CA TYR A 117 -27.78 18.05 -37.42
C TYR A 117 -28.68 18.10 -38.67
N ASN A 118 -28.31 17.42 -39.77
CA ASN A 118 -29.14 17.33 -40.98
C ASN A 118 -30.28 16.31 -40.87
N ASN A 119 -30.33 15.53 -39.80
CA ASN A 119 -31.33 14.48 -39.60
C ASN A 119 -32.26 14.86 -38.42
N ASP A 120 -33.59 14.77 -38.63
CA ASP A 120 -34.57 15.18 -37.63
C ASP A 120 -34.63 14.27 -36.40
N ASP A 121 -34.34 12.96 -36.55
CA ASP A 121 -34.22 12.04 -35.41
C ASP A 121 -32.98 12.38 -34.58
N TRP A 122 -31.88 12.78 -35.20
CA TRP A 122 -30.71 13.29 -34.50
C TRP A 122 -31.01 14.56 -33.69
N LYS A 123 -31.75 15.51 -34.25
CA LYS A 123 -32.19 16.72 -33.51
C LYS A 123 -32.99 16.36 -32.27
N ARG A 124 -33.88 15.35 -32.37
CA ARG A 124 -34.69 14.87 -31.25
C ARG A 124 -33.82 14.22 -30.17
N VAL A 125 -32.87 13.38 -30.54
CA VAL A 125 -31.93 12.74 -29.61
C VAL A 125 -31.06 13.78 -28.90
N ILE A 126 -30.51 14.74 -29.63
CA ILE A 126 -29.69 15.82 -29.06
C ILE A 126 -30.51 16.62 -28.04
N ASN A 127 -31.74 17.01 -28.40
CA ASN A 127 -32.61 17.73 -27.49
C ASN A 127 -32.96 16.89 -26.24
N TYR A 128 -33.21 15.59 -26.40
CA TYR A 128 -33.44 14.68 -25.27
C TYR A 128 -32.22 14.62 -24.34
N LEU A 129 -31.04 14.28 -24.86
CA LEU A 129 -29.81 14.13 -24.07
C LEU A 129 -29.38 15.46 -23.42
N SER A 130 -29.44 16.56 -24.17
CA SER A 130 -29.17 17.91 -23.66
C SER A 130 -30.10 18.25 -22.49
N ASN A 131 -31.41 18.04 -22.63
CA ASN A 131 -32.36 18.39 -21.57
C ASN A 131 -32.25 17.46 -20.36
N ALA A 132 -32.10 16.16 -20.59
CA ALA A 132 -31.97 15.17 -19.53
C ALA A 132 -30.70 15.38 -18.70
N CYS A 133 -29.58 15.66 -19.36
CA CYS A 133 -28.29 15.86 -18.71
C CYS A 133 -28.05 17.32 -18.32
N GLN A 134 -28.78 18.30 -18.86
CA GLN A 134 -28.53 19.74 -18.75
C GLN A 134 -27.09 20.12 -19.13
N ILE A 135 -26.68 19.72 -20.34
CA ILE A 135 -25.40 20.10 -20.95
C ILE A 135 -25.65 20.64 -22.36
N ASN A 136 -24.70 21.40 -22.88
CA ASN A 136 -24.72 21.85 -24.27
C ASN A 136 -24.08 20.80 -25.18
N ILE A 137 -24.74 20.42 -26.27
CA ILE A 137 -24.22 19.45 -27.23
C ILE A 137 -23.98 20.15 -28.57
N ASN A 138 -22.72 20.20 -28.97
CA ASN A 138 -22.26 20.79 -30.22
C ASN A 138 -22.17 19.72 -31.31
N THR A 139 -22.68 20.03 -32.50
CA THR A 139 -22.79 19.12 -33.65
C THR A 139 -22.65 19.88 -34.97
N SER A 140 -22.44 19.16 -36.07
CA SER A 140 -22.30 19.74 -37.41
C SER A 140 -23.51 19.47 -38.31
N ASP A 141 -23.84 20.42 -39.19
CA ASP A 141 -24.76 20.24 -40.34
C ASP A 141 -24.01 20.14 -41.69
N GLY A 142 -22.69 20.03 -41.66
CA GLY A 142 -21.82 19.95 -42.83
C GLY A 142 -20.78 18.83 -42.73
N LEU A 143 -19.76 18.91 -43.59
CA LEU A 143 -18.63 17.99 -43.58
C LEU A 143 -17.58 18.47 -42.57
N THR A 144 -17.38 17.71 -41.49
CA THR A 144 -16.35 17.97 -40.49
C THR A 144 -15.03 17.27 -40.87
N GLY A 145 -13.97 18.04 -41.10
CA GLY A 145 -12.66 17.52 -41.47
C GLY A 145 -11.82 18.53 -42.26
N THR A 146 -10.76 18.05 -42.90
CA THR A 146 -9.84 18.92 -43.64
C THR A 146 -10.34 19.21 -45.07
N PRO A 147 -10.42 20.48 -45.50
CA PRO A 147 -10.90 20.85 -46.84
C PRO A 147 -10.05 20.33 -48.01
N ASN A 148 -8.76 20.07 -47.78
CA ASN A 148 -7.76 19.81 -48.84
C ASN A 148 -7.53 18.34 -49.18
N SER A 149 -8.35 17.41 -48.66
CA SER A 149 -8.20 15.99 -48.96
C SER A 149 -9.30 15.40 -49.82
N PHE A 150 -10.54 15.89 -49.75
CA PHE A 150 -11.66 15.29 -50.50
C PHE A 150 -12.80 16.25 -50.91
N ASP A 151 -13.19 17.20 -50.06
CA ASP A 151 -14.26 18.17 -50.36
C ASP A 151 -13.88 19.57 -49.83
N PRO A 152 -13.82 20.61 -50.69
CA PRO A 152 -13.41 21.95 -50.29
C PRO A 152 -14.40 22.65 -49.33
N THR A 153 -15.59 22.08 -49.12
CA THR A 153 -16.57 22.57 -48.16
C THR A 153 -16.37 22.01 -46.75
N ALA A 154 -15.52 20.98 -46.59
CA ALA A 154 -15.20 20.41 -45.30
C ALA A 154 -14.42 21.41 -44.43
N ASN A 155 -14.75 21.46 -43.14
CA ASN A 155 -14.12 22.36 -42.19
C ASN A 155 -14.12 21.77 -40.77
N TRP A 156 -13.39 22.41 -39.86
CA TRP A 156 -13.31 21.97 -38.45
C TRP A 156 -14.28 22.75 -37.54
N ILE A 157 -15.48 23.06 -38.01
CA ILE A 157 -16.51 23.83 -37.28
C ILE A 157 -17.70 22.92 -36.94
N LEU A 158 -18.24 23.07 -35.73
CA LEU A 158 -19.54 22.54 -35.35
C LEU A 158 -20.56 23.69 -35.36
N GLU A 159 -21.52 23.61 -36.28
CA GLU A 159 -22.44 24.70 -36.60
C GLU A 159 -23.65 24.82 -35.66
N TYR A 160 -23.88 23.88 -34.73
CA TYR A 160 -25.05 23.91 -33.85
C TYR A 160 -24.74 23.53 -32.41
N THR A 161 -25.45 24.17 -31.49
CA THR A 161 -25.58 23.76 -30.08
C THR A 161 -27.06 23.61 -29.73
N ASN A 162 -27.53 22.43 -29.31
CA ASN A 162 -28.90 22.23 -28.80
C ASN A 162 -30.02 22.86 -29.67
N SER A 163 -29.84 22.89 -30.99
CA SER A 163 -30.73 23.54 -31.98
C SER A 163 -30.53 25.02 -32.28
N GLN A 164 -29.54 25.69 -31.70
CA GLN A 164 -29.14 27.04 -32.07
C GLN A 164 -27.94 26.99 -33.01
N LYS A 165 -28.03 27.72 -34.13
CA LYS A 165 -26.91 27.86 -35.06
C LYS A 165 -25.81 28.71 -34.40
N ILE A 166 -24.65 28.11 -34.24
CA ILE A 166 -23.43 28.70 -33.69
C ILE A 166 -22.26 28.33 -34.62
N ASN A 167 -21.02 28.70 -34.28
CA ASN A 167 -19.83 28.25 -35.02
C ASN A 167 -18.72 27.93 -34.02
N THR A 168 -18.74 26.73 -33.45
CA THR A 168 -17.66 26.26 -32.58
C THR A 168 -16.50 25.78 -33.44
N ASN A 169 -15.40 26.53 -33.47
CA ASN A 169 -14.19 26.13 -34.17
C ASN A 169 -13.41 25.12 -33.32
N LEU A 170 -13.21 23.91 -33.83
CA LEU A 170 -12.44 22.85 -33.18
C LEU A 170 -10.94 23.15 -33.22
N ILE A 171 -10.48 23.90 -34.22
CA ILE A 171 -9.13 24.50 -34.24
C ILE A 171 -9.12 25.69 -33.27
N GLY A 172 -8.21 25.66 -32.30
CA GLY A 172 -8.15 26.58 -31.17
C GLY A 172 -8.95 26.12 -29.95
N LEU A 173 -9.88 25.17 -30.11
CA LEU A 173 -10.59 24.55 -29.00
C LEU A 173 -9.92 23.24 -28.54
N TYR A 174 -9.73 22.32 -29.48
CA TYR A 174 -9.11 21.01 -29.28
C TYR A 174 -7.77 20.89 -30.00
N PHE A 175 -7.66 21.49 -31.17
CA PHE A 175 -6.55 21.25 -32.08
C PHE A 175 -5.79 22.53 -32.43
N SER A 176 -4.50 22.38 -32.71
CA SER A 176 -3.71 23.35 -33.47
C SER A 176 -3.97 23.18 -34.97
N ASN A 177 -3.41 24.06 -35.80
CA ASN A 177 -3.52 23.95 -37.26
C ASN A 177 -2.92 22.64 -37.82
N GLU A 178 -2.11 21.92 -37.05
CA GLU A 178 -1.55 20.62 -37.48
C GLU A 178 -2.62 19.56 -37.78
N ILE A 179 -3.85 19.74 -37.27
CA ILE A 179 -4.97 18.84 -37.58
C ILE A 179 -5.33 18.87 -39.08
N GLU A 180 -4.96 19.93 -39.80
CA GLU A 180 -5.16 20.00 -41.26
C GLU A 180 -4.31 18.98 -42.02
N ASN A 181 -3.35 18.30 -41.38
CA ASN A 181 -2.68 17.15 -41.96
C ASN A 181 -3.54 15.88 -41.95
N TYR A 182 -4.63 15.86 -41.18
CA TYR A 182 -5.58 14.75 -41.12
C TYR A 182 -6.39 14.71 -42.40
N LYS A 183 -6.18 13.70 -43.24
CA LYS A 183 -6.73 13.69 -44.61
C LYS A 183 -8.16 13.18 -44.70
N TYR A 184 -8.86 12.90 -43.61
CA TYR A 184 -10.20 12.27 -43.69
C TYR A 184 -11.31 13.21 -43.22
N ILE A 185 -12.54 12.86 -43.62
CA ILE A 185 -13.78 13.51 -43.20
C ILE A 185 -14.48 12.59 -42.20
N LEU A 186 -15.02 13.13 -41.12
CA LEU A 186 -15.52 12.34 -39.99
C LEU A 186 -16.91 11.74 -40.26
N GLY A 187 -17.02 10.42 -40.41
CA GLY A 187 -18.31 9.72 -40.49
C GLY A 187 -19.00 9.75 -41.87
N GLY A 188 -18.27 10.08 -42.92
CA GLY A 188 -18.63 9.75 -44.31
C GLY A 188 -17.54 8.87 -44.89
N GLY A 189 -17.89 7.67 -45.37
CA GLY A 189 -16.92 6.75 -45.94
C GLY A 189 -16.04 7.39 -47.02
N GLY A 190 -14.81 6.91 -47.13
CA GLY A 190 -13.92 7.21 -48.26
C GLY A 190 -14.53 6.85 -49.63
N PRO A 191 -13.82 7.18 -50.72
CA PRO A 191 -14.30 7.89 -51.90
C PRO A 191 -15.32 7.15 -52.78
N ASN A 192 -16.29 7.90 -53.32
CA ASN A 192 -16.91 7.61 -54.61
C ASN A 192 -15.90 7.86 -55.74
N SER A 193 -15.08 6.88 -56.12
CA SER A 193 -14.46 6.86 -57.45
C SER A 193 -14.06 5.45 -57.86
N ASN A 194 -14.24 5.14 -59.15
CA ASN A 194 -13.91 3.86 -59.78
C ASN A 194 -12.41 3.52 -59.68
N GLN A 195 -11.94 3.02 -58.54
CA GLN A 195 -10.66 2.33 -58.41
C GLN A 195 -10.85 1.06 -57.59
N THR A 196 -10.32 -0.05 -58.12
CA THR A 196 -10.16 -1.30 -57.39
C THR A 196 -9.20 -1.04 -56.24
N ILE A 197 -9.72 -1.02 -55.01
CA ILE A 197 -8.91 -0.91 -53.79
C ILE A 197 -8.29 -2.28 -53.54
N HIS A 198 -6.97 -2.39 -53.67
CA HIS A 198 -6.24 -3.51 -53.08
C HIS A 198 -6.11 -3.26 -51.57
N SER A 199 -7.04 -3.79 -50.79
CA SER A 199 -6.94 -3.81 -49.33
C SER A 199 -6.69 -5.24 -48.85
N PHE A 200 -5.54 -5.49 -48.22
CA PHE A 200 -5.38 -6.62 -47.34
C PHE A 200 -5.44 -6.11 -45.90
N ALA A 201 -6.19 -6.79 -45.05
CA ALA A 201 -6.08 -6.59 -43.62
C ALA A 201 -4.84 -7.35 -43.14
N LEU A 202 -3.78 -6.63 -42.79
CA LEU A 202 -2.84 -7.17 -41.81
C LEU A 202 -3.56 -7.27 -40.46
N PRO A 203 -3.14 -8.16 -39.57
CA PRO A 203 -3.61 -8.14 -38.19
C PRO A 203 -3.56 -6.73 -37.65
N THR A 204 -4.55 -6.39 -36.83
CA THR A 204 -4.62 -5.17 -36.04
C THR A 204 -3.23 -4.73 -35.56
N PRO A 205 -2.92 -3.42 -35.47
CA PRO A 205 -1.58 -2.91 -35.13
C PRO A 205 -1.14 -3.22 -33.68
N TYR A 206 -1.85 -4.12 -32.99
CA TYR A 206 -1.58 -4.61 -31.66
C TYR A 206 -1.44 -6.14 -31.69
N ILE A 207 -0.28 -6.63 -32.12
CA ILE A 207 0.11 -8.01 -31.83
C ILE A 207 1.03 -8.00 -30.62
N THR A 208 0.55 -8.59 -29.52
CA THR A 208 1.40 -9.01 -28.41
C THR A 208 1.95 -10.40 -28.71
N THR A 209 3.16 -10.71 -28.25
CA THR A 209 3.89 -11.92 -28.69
C THR A 209 3.49 -13.22 -28.01
N SER A 210 2.29 -13.28 -27.45
CA SER A 210 1.68 -14.57 -27.07
C SER A 210 1.37 -15.45 -28.30
N THR A 211 1.47 -14.90 -29.51
CA THR A 211 1.46 -15.66 -30.78
C THR A 211 2.87 -15.60 -31.43
N PRO A 212 3.64 -16.71 -31.44
CA PRO A 212 5.04 -16.71 -31.91
C PRO A 212 5.18 -16.53 -33.43
N SER A 213 4.06 -16.59 -34.15
CA SER A 213 3.99 -16.49 -35.60
C SER A 213 2.57 -16.10 -36.03
N TYR A 214 2.43 -15.23 -37.02
CA TYR A 214 1.13 -14.88 -37.60
C TYR A 214 1.07 -15.26 -39.08
N GLN A 215 -0.02 -15.90 -39.50
CA GLN A 215 -0.24 -16.25 -40.90
C GLN A 215 -0.86 -15.06 -41.64
N LEU A 216 -0.16 -14.53 -42.62
CA LEU A 216 -0.67 -13.41 -43.42
C LEU A 216 -1.71 -13.94 -44.41
N ASN A 217 -2.99 -13.59 -44.18
CA ASN A 217 -4.09 -13.93 -45.07
C ASN A 217 -4.30 -12.84 -46.12
N THR A 218 -4.62 -13.24 -47.35
CA THR A 218 -4.93 -12.33 -48.46
C THR A 218 -6.42 -12.36 -48.76
N TYR A 219 -7.05 -11.19 -48.86
CA TYR A 219 -8.34 -11.02 -49.53
C TYR A 219 -8.11 -10.08 -50.71
N SER A 220 -8.31 -10.57 -51.93
CA SER A 220 -8.42 -9.70 -53.11
C SER A 220 -9.90 -9.54 -53.41
N TYR A 221 -10.39 -8.32 -53.58
CA TYR A 221 -11.81 -8.01 -53.70
C TYR A 221 -12.07 -7.19 -54.97
N ASP A 222 -12.97 -7.66 -55.82
CA ASP A 222 -13.46 -6.89 -56.97
C ASP A 222 -14.68 -6.07 -56.55
N SER A 223 -14.50 -4.75 -56.44
CA SER A 223 -15.55 -3.81 -56.04
C SER A 223 -16.67 -3.64 -57.06
N THR A 224 -16.52 -4.14 -58.29
CA THR A 224 -17.56 -4.07 -59.33
C THR A 224 -18.51 -5.26 -59.31
N THR A 225 -18.04 -6.44 -58.90
CA THR A 225 -18.82 -7.68 -58.85
C THR A 225 -19.11 -8.17 -57.43
N ASN A 226 -18.51 -7.53 -56.41
CA ASN A 226 -18.67 -7.89 -55.01
C ASN A 226 -18.21 -9.33 -54.72
N THR A 227 -17.15 -9.79 -55.41
CA THR A 227 -16.61 -11.16 -55.32
C THR A 227 -15.12 -11.18 -54.94
N THR A 228 -14.72 -12.18 -54.15
CA THR A 228 -13.32 -12.44 -53.79
C THR A 228 -12.54 -13.08 -54.95
N LEU A 229 -11.36 -12.52 -55.28
CA LEU A 229 -10.42 -13.07 -56.27
C LEU A 229 -9.39 -13.93 -55.53
N SER A 230 -9.47 -15.26 -55.67
CA SER A 230 -8.58 -16.20 -54.97
C SER A 230 -7.20 -16.39 -55.61
N ASP A 231 -6.98 -15.87 -56.82
CA ASP A 231 -5.93 -16.39 -57.73
C ASP A 231 -4.77 -15.42 -58.00
N ILE A 232 -4.63 -14.33 -57.24
CA ILE A 232 -3.50 -13.39 -57.39
C ILE A 232 -2.42 -13.72 -56.34
N PRO A 233 -1.22 -14.18 -56.74
CA PRO A 233 -0.14 -14.47 -55.79
C PRO A 233 0.37 -13.17 -55.14
N VAL A 234 0.42 -13.14 -53.81
CA VAL A 234 1.01 -12.04 -53.03
C VAL A 234 2.21 -12.57 -52.25
N THR A 235 3.34 -11.89 -52.37
CA THR A 235 4.54 -12.17 -51.59
C THR A 235 4.76 -11.07 -50.56
N PHE A 236 5.11 -11.45 -49.33
CA PHE A 236 5.41 -10.50 -48.27
C PHE A 236 6.92 -10.43 -48.04
N SER A 237 7.41 -9.22 -47.81
CA SER A 237 8.82 -8.95 -47.54
C SER A 237 8.94 -7.90 -46.45
N SER A 238 10.06 -7.92 -45.73
CA SER A 238 10.41 -6.90 -44.75
C SER A 238 11.89 -6.56 -44.92
N THR A 239 12.20 -5.27 -44.88
CA THR A 239 13.59 -4.77 -44.80
C THR A 239 14.07 -4.66 -43.35
N SER A 240 13.17 -4.86 -42.38
CA SER A 240 13.45 -4.72 -40.96
C SER A 240 13.98 -6.02 -40.38
N SER A 241 15.13 -5.94 -39.69
CA SER A 241 15.67 -7.03 -38.88
C SER A 241 14.82 -7.37 -37.65
N LEU A 242 13.77 -6.59 -37.38
CA LEU A 242 12.84 -6.81 -36.27
C LEU A 242 11.87 -7.97 -36.53
N VAL A 243 11.75 -8.44 -37.77
CA VAL A 243 10.86 -9.54 -38.18
C VAL A 243 11.51 -10.43 -39.22
N SER A 244 11.08 -11.68 -39.32
CA SER A 244 11.38 -12.56 -40.45
C SER A 244 10.08 -13.07 -41.09
N ILE A 245 10.09 -13.26 -42.41
CA ILE A 245 8.95 -13.79 -43.16
C ILE A 245 9.44 -15.00 -43.95
N ASN A 246 8.78 -16.14 -43.78
CA ASN A 246 9.14 -17.36 -44.50
C ASN A 246 8.37 -17.53 -45.83
N SER A 247 8.74 -18.54 -46.62
CA SER A 247 8.13 -18.84 -47.92
C SER A 247 6.64 -19.21 -47.88
N SER A 248 6.09 -19.46 -46.69
CA SER A 248 4.67 -19.74 -46.47
C SER A 248 3.89 -18.50 -45.99
N ASN A 249 4.50 -17.31 -46.09
CA ASN A 249 3.96 -16.02 -45.64
C ASN A 249 3.66 -15.95 -44.13
N ILE A 250 4.38 -16.73 -43.32
CA ILE A 250 4.35 -16.62 -41.86
C ILE A 250 5.34 -15.55 -41.43
N ILE A 251 4.88 -14.56 -40.66
CA ILE A 251 5.74 -13.57 -40.01
C ILE A 251 6.10 -14.00 -38.58
N SER A 252 7.39 -13.92 -38.25
CA SER A 252 7.94 -14.10 -36.91
C SER A 252 8.50 -12.79 -36.39
N PHE A 253 8.12 -12.41 -35.17
CA PHE A 253 8.57 -11.17 -34.51
C PHE A 253 9.84 -11.44 -33.70
N LEU A 254 10.92 -10.70 -33.99
CA LEU A 254 12.25 -10.91 -33.42
C LEU A 254 12.62 -9.85 -32.36
N SER A 255 12.15 -8.61 -32.50
CA SER A 255 12.38 -7.53 -31.53
C SER A 255 11.33 -6.42 -31.63
N SER A 256 11.23 -5.61 -30.57
CA SER A 256 10.29 -4.48 -30.51
C SER A 256 10.75 -3.29 -31.34
N GLY A 257 9.81 -2.52 -31.87
CA GLY A 257 10.07 -1.36 -32.71
C GLY A 257 9.13 -1.36 -33.91
N THR A 258 9.36 -0.43 -34.84
CA THR A 258 8.52 -0.33 -36.04
C THR A 258 9.16 -1.14 -37.18
N ALA A 259 8.48 -2.18 -37.64
CA ALA A 259 8.90 -2.97 -38.80
C ALA A 259 8.03 -2.62 -40.00
N SER A 260 8.65 -2.51 -41.18
CA SER A 260 7.93 -2.22 -42.41
C SER A 260 7.69 -3.51 -43.17
N ILE A 261 6.43 -3.88 -43.35
CA ILE A 261 6.03 -5.07 -44.12
C ILE A 261 5.50 -4.60 -45.46
N THR A 262 6.09 -5.10 -46.54
CA THR A 262 5.67 -4.81 -47.91
C THR A 262 5.04 -6.04 -48.53
N ALA A 263 3.78 -5.91 -48.93
CA ALA A 263 3.09 -6.89 -49.75
C ALA A 263 3.27 -6.52 -51.23
N ASN A 264 3.71 -7.48 -52.04
CA ASN A 264 3.92 -7.32 -53.47
C ASN A 264 2.96 -8.24 -54.22
N ALA A 265 1.98 -7.66 -54.92
CA ALA A 265 1.10 -8.40 -55.82
C ALA A 265 1.71 -8.47 -57.22
N GLN A 266 1.83 -9.68 -57.78
CA GLN A 266 2.37 -9.85 -59.13
C GLN A 266 1.37 -9.40 -60.20
N SER A 267 1.84 -8.75 -61.28
CA SER A 267 0.98 -8.46 -62.43
C SER A 267 0.56 -9.77 -63.12
N LEU A 268 -0.74 -9.95 -63.35
CA LEU A 268 -1.22 -11.07 -64.17
C LEU A 268 -1.36 -10.62 -65.63
N PRO A 269 -0.85 -11.40 -66.60
CA PRO A 269 -1.09 -11.14 -68.02
C PRO A 269 -2.58 -11.34 -68.34
N SER A 270 -3.09 -10.57 -69.30
CA SER A 270 -4.51 -10.39 -69.66
C SER A 270 -5.32 -11.65 -69.98
N ASN A 271 -4.69 -12.83 -69.93
CA ASN A 271 -5.12 -14.08 -70.53
C ASN A 271 -6.05 -14.90 -69.60
N VAL A 272 -6.19 -14.51 -68.33
CA VAL A 272 -6.95 -15.29 -67.33
C VAL A 272 -8.39 -14.78 -67.19
N THR A 273 -8.66 -13.49 -67.44
CA THR A 273 -10.00 -12.88 -67.29
C THR A 273 -10.30 -11.73 -68.28
N GLY A 274 -9.41 -11.47 -69.26
CA GLY A 274 -9.58 -10.37 -70.22
C GLY A 274 -9.29 -8.96 -69.65
N LYS A 275 -8.78 -8.87 -68.43
CA LYS A 275 -8.37 -7.61 -67.77
C LYS A 275 -6.86 -7.64 -67.47
N THR A 276 -6.20 -6.50 -67.63
CA THR A 276 -4.78 -6.32 -67.22
C THR A 276 -4.74 -5.83 -65.78
N TYR A 277 -4.01 -6.55 -64.92
CA TYR A 277 -3.85 -6.19 -63.51
C TYR A 277 -2.45 -5.60 -63.29
N ASN A 278 -2.37 -4.35 -62.88
CA ASN A 278 -1.10 -3.68 -62.58
C ASN A 278 -0.56 -4.17 -61.23
N SER A 279 0.75 -4.42 -61.15
CA SER A 279 1.41 -4.73 -59.89
C SER A 279 1.30 -3.54 -58.93
N SER A 280 0.87 -3.80 -57.71
CA SER A 280 0.80 -2.81 -56.65
C SER A 280 1.61 -3.30 -55.44
N THR A 281 2.33 -2.37 -54.82
CA THR A 281 3.10 -2.60 -53.59
C THR A 281 2.48 -1.77 -52.49
N LEU A 282 2.11 -2.41 -51.38
CA LEU A 282 1.66 -1.71 -50.19
C LEU A 282 2.63 -1.99 -49.06
N THR A 283 3.18 -0.92 -48.50
CA THR A 283 4.07 -0.97 -47.35
C THR A 283 3.32 -0.47 -46.13
N GLN A 284 3.18 -1.31 -45.12
CA GLN A 284 2.59 -0.94 -43.84
C GLN A 284 3.62 -1.09 -42.73
N ASN A 285 3.69 -0.09 -41.87
CA ASN A 285 4.48 -0.14 -40.66
C ASN A 285 3.65 -0.84 -39.57
N ILE A 286 4.19 -1.93 -39.05
CA ILE A 286 3.68 -2.56 -37.83
C ILE A 286 4.54 -2.07 -36.66
N THR A 287 3.88 -1.61 -35.59
CA THR A 287 4.57 -1.29 -34.34
C THR A 287 4.53 -2.52 -33.46
N ILE A 288 5.70 -3.12 -33.26
CA ILE A 288 5.89 -4.25 -32.36
C ILE A 288 6.16 -3.65 -30.99
N TYR A 289 5.13 -3.61 -30.15
CA TYR A 289 5.28 -3.13 -28.79
C TYR A 289 6.15 -4.10 -27.99
N LYS A 290 6.92 -3.52 -27.06
CA LYS A 290 7.42 -4.31 -25.93
C LYS A 290 6.20 -4.75 -25.13
N ASN A 291 6.11 -6.02 -24.76
CA ASN A 291 5.06 -6.48 -23.84
C ASN A 291 5.09 -5.61 -22.56
N GLU A 292 3.95 -5.50 -21.87
CA GLU A 292 3.82 -4.77 -20.61
C GLU A 292 4.95 -5.09 -19.63
N ASP A 293 5.26 -4.11 -18.78
CA ASP A 293 6.29 -4.17 -17.73
C ASP A 293 6.33 -5.55 -17.07
N ILE A 294 7.55 -6.08 -16.92
CA ILE A 294 7.72 -7.34 -16.21
C ILE A 294 7.33 -7.12 -14.75
N SER A 295 6.18 -7.67 -14.37
CA SER A 295 5.71 -7.66 -13.00
C SER A 295 6.53 -8.68 -12.19
N LEU A 296 7.36 -8.18 -11.28
CA LEU A 296 8.05 -8.99 -10.30
C LEU A 296 7.02 -9.42 -9.24
N ASN A 297 6.79 -10.72 -9.05
CA ASN A 297 5.80 -11.18 -8.05
C ASN A 297 6.48 -11.77 -6.83
N LEU A 298 6.44 -11.08 -5.68
CA LEU A 298 7.11 -11.55 -4.46
C LEU A 298 6.67 -10.95 -3.11
N PRO A 299 6.86 -11.73 -2.03
CA PRO A 299 7.01 -11.20 -0.69
C PRO A 299 8.49 -10.83 -0.41
N ILE A 300 8.84 -9.54 -0.47
CA ILE A 300 10.01 -9.06 0.26
C ILE A 300 9.56 -8.81 1.71
N PRO A 301 10.21 -9.39 2.74
CA PRO A 301 9.79 -9.20 4.12
C PRO A 301 9.94 -7.74 4.53
N THR A 302 8.95 -7.21 5.24
CA THR A 302 8.98 -5.84 5.77
C THR A 302 9.79 -5.74 7.07
N ILE A 303 9.87 -6.86 7.82
CA ILE A 303 10.59 -6.96 9.09
C ILE A 303 11.36 -8.28 9.11
N VAL A 304 12.62 -8.22 9.50
CA VAL A 304 13.49 -9.38 9.75
C VAL A 304 14.27 -9.18 11.05
N HIS A 305 14.72 -10.26 11.68
CA HIS A 305 15.52 -10.20 12.89
C HIS A 305 16.97 -10.55 12.61
N LEU A 306 17.90 -9.90 13.30
CA LEU A 306 19.33 -10.22 13.21
C LEU A 306 19.62 -11.69 13.56
N SER A 307 18.78 -12.30 14.40
CA SER A 307 18.82 -13.73 14.75
C SER A 307 18.52 -14.68 13.58
N ASP A 308 17.85 -14.21 12.54
CA ASP A 308 17.50 -15.05 11.39
C ASP A 308 18.75 -15.39 10.56
N GLY A 309 19.80 -14.57 10.66
CA GLY A 309 21.10 -14.71 10.00
C GLY A 309 21.04 -14.49 8.49
N SER A 310 20.07 -15.08 7.80
CA SER A 310 19.81 -14.86 6.38
C SER A 310 18.39 -15.24 6.00
N PHE A 311 17.89 -14.65 4.92
CA PHE A 311 16.64 -15.04 4.29
C PHE A 311 16.79 -15.09 2.76
N ASN A 312 15.87 -15.78 2.10
CA ASN A 312 15.86 -15.89 0.65
C ASN A 312 14.97 -14.81 0.05
N LEU A 313 15.49 -14.17 -0.99
CA LEU A 313 14.75 -13.35 -1.93
C LEU A 313 14.53 -14.24 -3.15
N SER A 314 13.32 -14.70 -3.42
CA SER A 314 12.96 -15.18 -4.76
C SER A 314 12.45 -14.00 -5.58
N ALA A 315 12.37 -14.08 -6.91
CA ALA A 315 11.59 -13.27 -7.86
C ALA A 315 11.19 -14.12 -9.05
N CYS A 316 9.93 -14.03 -9.48
CA CYS A 316 9.54 -14.52 -10.79
C CYS A 316 9.55 -13.34 -11.77
N SER A 317 10.35 -13.43 -12.84
CA SER A 317 10.04 -12.74 -14.10
C SER A 317 8.84 -13.46 -14.74
N ILE A 318 8.01 -12.78 -15.55
CA ILE A 318 6.81 -13.34 -16.20
C ILE A 318 7.03 -14.82 -16.65
N PRO A 319 6.03 -15.72 -16.49
CA PRO A 319 6.15 -17.11 -16.96
C PRO A 319 6.66 -17.16 -18.40
N ASN A 320 7.85 -17.73 -18.58
CA ASN A 320 8.57 -18.05 -19.84
C ASN A 320 9.84 -17.24 -20.17
N ASP A 321 10.27 -16.24 -19.37
CA ASP A 321 11.62 -15.66 -19.54
C ASP A 321 12.68 -16.49 -18.79
N THR A 322 13.40 -17.34 -19.54
CA THR A 322 14.52 -18.15 -19.04
C THR A 322 15.88 -17.46 -19.19
N ALA A 323 15.94 -16.28 -19.81
CA ALA A 323 17.17 -15.59 -20.16
C ALA A 323 17.60 -14.52 -19.14
N ASN A 324 16.68 -13.89 -18.39
CA ASN A 324 16.99 -12.78 -17.48
C ASN A 324 16.84 -13.08 -15.99
N ASN A 325 17.87 -12.77 -15.19
CA ASN A 325 17.78 -12.84 -13.73
C ASN A 325 17.33 -11.50 -13.15
N VAL A 326 16.47 -11.56 -12.14
CA VAL A 326 16.14 -10.42 -11.28
C VAL A 326 17.30 -10.18 -10.33
N THR A 327 17.82 -8.96 -10.33
CA THR A 327 18.93 -8.55 -9.45
C THR A 327 18.37 -7.80 -8.26
N PHE A 328 18.77 -8.22 -7.06
CA PHE A 328 18.42 -7.57 -5.82
C PHE A 328 19.59 -6.75 -5.29
N THR A 329 19.31 -5.52 -4.86
CA THR A 329 20.29 -4.62 -4.25
C THR A 329 19.77 -4.07 -2.93
N SER A 330 20.67 -3.80 -2.00
CA SER A 330 20.37 -3.12 -0.72
C SER A 330 20.83 -1.67 -0.80
N SER A 331 20.04 -0.74 -0.25
CA SER A 331 20.49 0.65 -0.05
C SER A 331 21.69 0.76 0.91
N ASP A 332 21.88 -0.24 1.77
CA ASP A 332 23.02 -0.33 2.68
C ASP A 332 23.58 -1.77 2.70
N PRO A 333 24.67 -2.03 1.96
CA PRO A 333 25.35 -3.31 1.94
C PRO A 333 26.04 -3.70 3.27
N THR A 334 26.22 -2.74 4.18
CA THR A 334 26.80 -3.01 5.50
C THR A 334 25.79 -3.61 6.48
N CYS A 335 24.49 -3.41 6.23
CA CYS A 335 23.39 -4.01 6.97
C CYS A 335 23.01 -5.38 6.41
N ILE A 336 22.90 -5.52 5.08
CA ILE A 336 22.58 -6.78 4.39
C ILE A 336 23.48 -6.96 3.16
N SER A 337 24.11 -8.13 3.06
CA SER A 337 24.83 -8.58 1.87
C SER A 337 23.94 -9.51 1.05
N ILE A 338 23.80 -9.26 -0.26
CA ILE A 338 22.95 -10.04 -1.16
C ILE A 338 23.84 -10.81 -2.14
N SER A 339 23.63 -12.12 -2.24
CA SER A 339 24.36 -12.96 -3.19
C SER A 339 23.93 -12.69 -4.64
N ILE A 340 24.78 -13.06 -5.59
CA ILE A 340 24.42 -13.08 -7.02
C ILE A 340 23.18 -13.97 -7.20
N PRO A 341 22.20 -13.57 -8.02
CA PRO A 341 21.00 -14.35 -8.26
C PRO A 341 21.31 -15.66 -9.01
N ILE A 342 20.72 -16.76 -8.55
CA ILE A 342 20.68 -18.07 -9.20
C ILE A 342 19.25 -18.40 -9.64
N ARG A 343 19.07 -19.38 -10.53
CA ARG A 343 17.73 -19.88 -10.86
C ARG A 343 17.37 -21.11 -10.04
N ASP A 344 16.12 -21.20 -9.58
CA ASP A 344 15.57 -22.43 -9.01
C ASP A 344 14.98 -23.36 -10.07
N THR A 345 14.48 -24.52 -9.64
CA THR A 345 13.84 -25.52 -10.50
C THR A 345 12.53 -25.05 -11.12
N SER A 346 11.96 -23.95 -10.61
CA SER A 346 10.75 -23.28 -11.12
C SER A 346 11.07 -22.05 -11.94
N ASN A 347 12.34 -21.86 -12.33
CA ASN A 347 12.86 -20.75 -13.13
C ASN A 347 12.81 -19.35 -12.44
N ASN A 348 12.60 -19.29 -11.13
CA ASN A 348 12.66 -18.04 -10.36
C ASN A 348 14.10 -17.62 -10.10
N SER A 349 14.35 -16.31 -10.09
CA SER A 349 15.62 -15.74 -9.62
C SER A 349 15.65 -15.74 -8.10
N ILE A 350 16.60 -16.44 -7.50
CA ILE A 350 16.79 -16.51 -6.05
C ILE A 350 18.12 -15.89 -5.67
N SER A 351 18.11 -14.99 -4.69
CA SER A 351 19.28 -14.48 -4.00
C SER A 351 19.18 -14.75 -2.51
N LYS A 352 20.32 -15.00 -1.86
CA LYS A 352 20.39 -15.09 -0.40
C LYS A 352 20.78 -13.74 0.16
N ALA A 353 19.95 -13.17 1.03
CA ALA A 353 20.24 -11.96 1.79
C ALA A 353 20.78 -12.37 3.18
N THR A 354 22.06 -12.11 3.43
CA THR A 354 22.70 -12.33 4.73
C THR A 354 22.63 -11.06 5.55
N ILE A 355 22.08 -11.16 6.76
CA ILE A 355 21.90 -10.06 7.69
C ILE A 355 23.18 -9.88 8.51
N LEU A 356 23.74 -8.67 8.50
CA LEU A 356 25.01 -8.35 9.14
C LEU A 356 24.84 -7.44 10.36
N LYS A 357 23.91 -6.47 10.27
CA LYS A 357 23.65 -5.46 11.30
C LYS A 357 22.18 -5.08 11.32
N ARG A 358 21.71 -4.54 12.45
CA ARG A 358 20.41 -3.89 12.54
C ARG A 358 20.39 -2.61 11.69
N GLY A 359 19.20 -2.19 11.28
CA GLY A 359 19.05 -0.96 10.51
C GLY A 359 17.75 -0.93 9.71
N ASN A 360 17.47 0.21 9.12
CA ASN A 360 16.38 0.37 8.15
C ASN A 360 17.00 0.50 6.77
N ILE A 361 16.66 -0.42 5.88
CA ILE A 361 17.17 -0.42 4.51
C ILE A 361 16.02 -0.48 3.52
N THR A 362 16.33 -0.26 2.24
CA THR A 362 15.45 -0.61 1.13
C THR A 362 16.10 -1.70 0.30
N ILE A 363 15.35 -2.77 0.02
CA ILE A 363 15.74 -3.77 -0.97
C ILE A 363 15.07 -3.42 -2.28
N THR A 364 15.87 -3.28 -3.33
CA THR A 364 15.41 -3.01 -4.69
C THR A 364 15.58 -4.25 -5.55
N GLY A 365 14.47 -4.83 -5.98
CA GLY A 365 14.41 -5.82 -7.06
C GLY A 365 14.33 -5.11 -8.40
N SER A 366 15.32 -5.35 -9.25
CA SER A 366 15.44 -4.73 -10.57
C SER A 366 15.69 -5.79 -11.62
N MET A 367 15.23 -5.51 -12.83
CA MET A 367 15.57 -6.32 -13.98
C MET A 367 16.01 -5.42 -15.12
N LEU A 368 17.23 -5.68 -15.61
CA LEU A 368 17.79 -4.94 -16.72
C LEU A 368 17.08 -5.36 -18.02
N ALA A 369 16.88 -4.40 -18.91
CA ALA A 369 16.51 -4.70 -20.28
C ALA A 369 17.64 -5.53 -20.90
N ASN A 370 17.34 -6.74 -21.36
CA ASN A 370 18.26 -7.39 -22.27
C ASN A 370 18.02 -6.85 -23.69
N ASN A 371 19.04 -6.97 -24.51
CA ASN A 371 19.05 -6.63 -25.93
C ASN A 371 18.48 -7.77 -26.81
N SER A 372 17.92 -8.82 -26.18
CA SER A 372 17.55 -10.09 -26.83
C SER A 372 16.08 -10.48 -26.67
N THR A 373 15.30 -9.82 -25.80
CA THR A 373 13.87 -10.12 -25.56
C THR A 373 13.00 -8.89 -25.71
N MET A 374 11.75 -9.15 -26.09
CA MET A 374 10.74 -8.18 -26.53
C MET A 374 10.03 -7.46 -25.37
N TYR A 375 10.73 -7.19 -24.27
CA TYR A 375 10.16 -6.62 -23.05
C TYR A 375 10.83 -5.29 -22.66
N ALA A 376 10.07 -4.40 -22.01
CA ALA A 376 10.60 -3.18 -21.41
C ALA A 376 11.29 -3.52 -20.07
N PRO A 377 12.30 -2.74 -19.62
CA PRO A 377 12.81 -2.89 -18.26
C PRO A 377 11.65 -2.70 -17.28
N SER A 378 11.50 -3.61 -16.31
CA SER A 378 10.43 -3.51 -15.31
C SER A 378 10.63 -2.29 -14.42
N SER A 379 9.53 -1.69 -13.98
CA SER A 379 9.54 -0.83 -12.80
C SER A 379 10.18 -1.55 -11.62
N ASN A 380 11.13 -0.90 -10.94
CA ASN A 380 11.80 -1.48 -9.78
C ASN A 380 10.80 -1.74 -8.66
N ILE A 381 10.88 -2.92 -8.03
CA ILE A 381 10.20 -3.15 -6.75
C ILE A 381 11.12 -2.69 -5.64
N ILE A 382 10.65 -1.74 -4.85
CA ILE A 382 11.37 -1.21 -3.69
C ILE A 382 10.57 -1.58 -2.45
N GLN A 383 11.22 -2.28 -1.52
CA GLN A 383 10.62 -2.62 -0.24
C GLN A 383 11.49 -2.09 0.91
N ASN A 384 10.87 -1.35 1.82
CA ASN A 384 11.48 -1.00 3.09
C ASN A 384 11.56 -2.24 3.98
N VAL A 385 12.74 -2.53 4.52
CA VAL A 385 13.00 -3.63 5.43
C VAL A 385 13.58 -3.08 6.72
N GLN A 386 12.90 -3.35 7.83
CA GLN A 386 13.40 -3.08 9.17
C GLN A 386 14.11 -4.32 9.71
N ILE A 387 15.40 -4.19 10.04
CA ILE A 387 16.20 -5.23 10.66
C ILE A 387 16.26 -4.95 12.17
N ILE A 388 15.59 -5.80 12.94
CA ILE A 388 15.52 -5.68 14.40
C ILE A 388 16.73 -6.40 15.03
N GLY A 389 17.48 -5.69 15.87
CA GLY A 389 18.61 -6.23 16.62
C GLY A 389 18.18 -7.12 17.80
N PHE A 390 19.15 -7.64 18.55
CA PHE A 390 18.85 -8.38 19.78
C PHE A 390 18.38 -7.44 20.88
N SER A 391 17.33 -7.83 21.61
CA SER A 391 16.94 -7.13 22.84
C SER A 391 18.04 -7.26 23.90
N GLN A 392 18.24 -6.22 24.70
CA GLN A 392 19.19 -6.22 25.81
C GLN A 392 18.64 -5.54 27.05
N THR A 393 19.30 -5.76 28.18
CA THR A 393 18.99 -5.16 29.48
C THR A 393 20.22 -4.50 30.07
N ILE A 394 20.01 -3.49 30.92
CA ILE A 394 21.07 -2.88 31.73
C ILE A 394 21.11 -3.59 33.08
N VAL A 395 22.27 -4.14 33.43
CA VAL A 395 22.56 -4.60 34.78
C VAL A 395 23.24 -3.44 35.50
N PHE A 396 22.49 -2.70 36.31
CA PHE A 396 23.00 -1.57 37.08
C PHE A 396 23.27 -2.01 38.53
N SER A 397 24.56 -2.11 38.91
CA SER A 397 24.94 -2.51 40.26
C SER A 397 24.41 -1.53 41.30
N PRO A 398 23.96 -2.00 42.48
CA PRO A 398 23.48 -1.12 43.54
C PRO A 398 24.51 -0.06 43.91
N ILE A 399 24.10 1.21 43.95
CA ILE A 399 24.91 2.30 44.47
C ILE A 399 24.98 2.18 45.99
N SER A 400 26.16 2.41 46.57
CA SER A 400 26.38 2.33 48.02
C SER A 400 25.30 3.06 48.82
N SER A 401 24.71 2.39 49.80
CA SER A 401 23.72 3.00 50.70
C SER A 401 24.40 3.76 51.83
N GLY A 402 23.76 4.83 52.33
CA GLY A 402 24.22 5.55 53.51
C GLY A 402 25.30 6.59 53.23
N LEU A 403 25.39 7.03 51.97
CA LEU A 403 26.28 8.12 51.56
C LEU A 403 25.94 9.40 52.33
N LYS A 404 26.98 10.11 52.73
CA LYS A 404 26.91 11.36 53.48
C LYS A 404 27.58 12.48 52.71
N TYR A 405 27.13 13.69 52.97
CA TYR A 405 27.84 14.86 52.49
C TYR A 405 29.27 14.88 53.08
N GLY A 406 30.27 14.97 52.18
CA GLY A 406 31.70 14.87 52.50
C GLY A 406 32.33 13.51 52.15
N ASP A 407 31.54 12.49 51.78
CA ASP A 407 32.07 11.22 51.29
C ASP A 407 32.80 11.41 49.94
N PRO A 408 33.82 10.58 49.63
CA PRO A 408 34.50 10.62 48.34
C PRO A 408 33.54 10.28 47.18
N PRO A 409 33.86 10.69 45.94
CA PRO A 409 33.07 10.33 44.76
C PRO A 409 32.87 8.82 44.62
N VAL A 410 31.68 8.43 44.16
CA VAL A 410 31.28 7.03 44.00
C VAL A 410 31.39 6.62 42.54
N THR A 411 32.02 5.48 42.27
CA THR A 411 32.03 4.90 40.92
C THR A 411 30.75 4.14 40.65
N LEU A 412 30.04 4.51 39.59
CA LEU A 412 28.86 3.84 39.07
C LEU A 412 29.29 2.69 38.18
N ILE A 413 28.67 1.52 38.38
CA ILE A 413 28.98 0.29 37.64
C ILE A 413 27.71 -0.24 37.02
N ALA A 414 27.67 -0.30 35.70
CA ALA A 414 26.60 -0.93 34.95
C ALA A 414 27.17 -1.55 33.67
N SER A 415 26.51 -2.60 33.20
CA SER A 415 26.86 -3.28 31.96
C SER A 415 25.61 -3.58 31.14
N ALA A 416 25.73 -3.55 29.83
CA ALA A 416 24.67 -3.90 28.89
C ALA A 416 25.30 -4.54 27.63
N GLY A 417 24.50 -5.30 26.87
CA GLY A 417 25.00 -6.04 25.70
C GLY A 417 25.53 -5.14 24.57
N GLY A 418 24.95 -3.95 24.42
CA GLY A 418 25.29 -2.99 23.38
C GLY A 418 26.51 -2.12 23.68
N GLY A 419 27.20 -2.33 24.80
CA GLY A 419 28.44 -1.64 25.15
C GLY A 419 28.31 -0.68 26.34
N ALA A 420 29.00 0.47 26.24
CA ALA A 420 29.14 1.42 27.34
C ALA A 420 27.78 1.99 27.79
N VAL A 421 27.58 2.07 29.10
CA VAL A 421 26.40 2.66 29.74
C VAL A 421 26.70 4.09 30.14
N THR A 422 25.74 4.98 29.91
CA THR A 422 25.80 6.39 30.32
C THR A 422 24.93 6.62 31.55
N TYR A 423 25.27 7.63 32.35
CA TYR A 423 24.58 7.94 33.58
C TYR A 423 24.12 9.39 33.61
N ASN A 424 22.92 9.63 34.14
CA ASN A 424 22.39 10.97 34.34
C ASN A 424 21.81 11.10 35.75
N SER A 425 22.09 12.22 36.42
CA SER A 425 21.47 12.59 37.69
C SER A 425 20.25 13.46 37.44
N SER A 426 19.16 13.22 38.16
CA SER A 426 17.97 14.08 38.13
C SER A 426 18.25 15.48 38.68
N ASP A 427 19.28 15.64 39.53
CA ASP A 427 19.74 16.93 40.04
C ASP A 427 21.28 16.95 40.18
N PRO A 428 21.99 17.50 39.17
CA PRO A 428 23.44 17.66 39.19
C PRO A 428 23.97 18.52 40.35
N THR A 429 23.12 19.37 40.96
CA THR A 429 23.52 20.19 42.11
C THR A 429 23.65 19.37 43.39
N ILE A 430 23.02 18.18 43.48
CA ILE A 430 23.18 17.23 44.60
C ILE A 430 24.25 16.19 44.26
N ILE A 431 24.13 15.54 43.10
CA ILE A 431 25.14 14.62 42.58
C ILE A 431 25.43 14.95 41.13
N SER A 432 26.65 15.42 40.83
CA SER A 432 27.12 15.61 39.45
C SER A 432 27.82 14.36 38.96
N ILE A 433 27.60 13.96 37.71
CA ILE A 433 28.19 12.75 37.12
C ILE A 433 29.09 13.12 35.94
N VAL A 434 30.32 12.64 35.96
CA VAL A 434 31.28 12.74 34.83
C VAL A 434 31.78 11.34 34.52
N GLY A 435 31.47 10.83 33.32
CA GLY A 435 31.76 9.45 32.96
C GLY A 435 31.03 8.47 33.89
N THR A 436 31.78 7.65 34.62
CA THR A 436 31.26 6.72 35.63
C THR A 436 31.35 7.27 37.06
N THR A 437 31.87 8.48 37.26
CA THR A 437 32.13 9.03 38.59
C THR A 437 31.00 9.97 39.04
N ALA A 438 30.32 9.61 40.12
CA ALA A 438 29.30 10.42 40.79
C ALA A 438 29.91 11.19 41.95
N THR A 439 29.96 12.52 41.85
CA THR A 439 30.49 13.42 42.88
C THR A 439 29.36 13.99 43.73
N ILE A 440 29.49 13.89 45.04
CA ILE A 440 28.50 14.33 46.02
C ILE A 440 28.74 15.80 46.35
N ASN A 441 27.77 16.67 46.05
CA ASN A 441 27.91 18.13 46.14
C ASN A 441 27.16 18.74 47.34
N LYS A 442 26.05 18.13 47.76
CA LYS A 442 25.25 18.51 48.95
C LYS A 442 24.34 17.37 49.39
N GLU A 443 23.71 17.50 50.54
CA GLU A 443 22.63 16.63 50.99
C GLU A 443 21.40 16.71 50.10
N GLY A 444 20.64 15.61 50.03
CA GLY A 444 19.42 15.52 49.22
C GLY A 444 19.20 14.15 48.61
N THR A 445 18.10 14.00 47.86
CA THR A 445 17.74 12.76 47.17
C THR A 445 17.71 13.00 45.67
N VAL A 446 18.39 12.14 44.92
CA VAL A 446 18.38 12.15 43.46
C VAL A 446 18.10 10.77 42.88
N THR A 447 17.56 10.75 41.68
CA THR A 447 17.49 9.54 40.86
C THR A 447 18.64 9.55 39.87
N ILE A 448 19.45 8.49 39.90
CA ILE A 448 20.49 8.24 38.90
C ILE A 448 19.93 7.24 37.88
N THR A 449 19.90 7.66 36.62
CA THR A 449 19.44 6.87 35.48
C THR A 449 20.64 6.32 34.73
N ALA A 450 20.71 5.00 34.57
CA ALA A 450 21.61 4.32 33.65
C ALA A 450 20.91 4.09 32.30
N SER A 451 21.57 4.47 31.21
CA SER A 451 21.02 4.45 29.85
C SER A 451 21.99 3.84 28.85
N GLN A 452 21.46 3.03 27.93
CA GLN A 452 22.23 2.44 26.83
C GLN A 452 21.39 2.47 25.55
N THR A 453 21.94 3.08 24.50
CA THR A 453 21.22 3.46 23.26
C THR A 453 21.15 2.37 22.20
N GLY A 454 21.69 1.19 22.44
CA GLY A 454 21.91 0.14 21.44
C GLY A 454 23.23 0.31 20.69
N ASN A 455 23.46 -0.57 19.73
CA ASN A 455 24.53 -0.51 18.73
C ASN A 455 24.10 -1.29 17.48
N ASP A 456 25.00 -1.53 16.53
CA ASP A 456 24.75 -2.29 15.29
C ASP A 456 24.15 -3.71 15.51
N THR A 457 24.23 -4.25 16.72
CA THR A 457 23.78 -5.61 17.07
C THR A 457 22.60 -5.63 18.03
N TYR A 458 22.53 -4.68 18.96
CA TYR A 458 21.53 -4.66 20.03
C TYR A 458 20.58 -3.46 19.94
N GLU A 459 19.30 -3.70 20.23
CA GLU A 459 18.28 -2.67 20.39
C GLU A 459 18.55 -1.79 21.63
N PRO A 460 18.07 -0.54 21.71
CA PRO A 460 18.24 0.29 22.90
C PRO A 460 17.71 -0.42 24.15
N ALA A 461 18.47 -0.40 25.24
CA ALA A 461 18.05 -1.05 26.48
C ALA A 461 17.08 -0.14 27.25
N PRO A 462 16.04 -0.69 27.91
CA PRO A 462 15.24 0.08 28.84
C PRO A 462 16.12 0.70 29.95
N ASN A 463 15.90 1.99 30.23
CA ASN A 463 16.64 2.70 31.27
C ASN A 463 16.42 2.05 32.64
N VAL A 464 17.48 1.99 33.46
CA VAL A 464 17.41 1.49 34.84
C VAL A 464 17.77 2.61 35.79
N THR A 465 16.91 2.87 36.77
CA THR A 465 17.08 3.97 37.72
C THR A 465 17.37 3.46 39.12
N GLN A 466 18.21 4.17 39.88
CA GLN A 466 18.38 3.98 41.31
C GLN A 466 18.23 5.31 42.04
N ILE A 467 17.57 5.28 43.19
CA ILE A 467 17.43 6.45 44.06
C ILE A 467 18.61 6.47 45.02
N VAL A 468 19.26 7.63 45.13
CA VAL A 468 20.39 7.88 46.03
C VAL A 468 20.02 9.00 46.97
N THR A 469 20.14 8.75 48.28
CA THR A 469 19.95 9.76 49.33
C THR A 469 21.28 10.05 49.98
N ILE A 470 21.67 11.32 49.98
CA ILE A 470 22.84 11.86 50.67
C ILE A 470 22.38 12.45 52.00
N ALA A 471 22.83 11.87 53.10
CA ALA A 471 22.52 12.34 54.45
C ALA A 471 23.48 13.46 54.90
N THR A 472 23.03 14.29 55.82
CA THR A 472 23.91 15.23 56.53
C THR A 472 24.92 14.47 57.39
N SER A 473 26.18 14.88 57.39
CA SER A 473 27.19 14.34 58.31
C SER A 473 26.85 14.71 59.76
N SER A 474 26.09 13.84 60.44
CA SER A 474 25.89 13.90 61.90
C SER A 474 26.44 12.63 62.57
N SER A 475 27.20 12.85 63.63
CA SER A 475 27.76 11.82 64.50
C SER A 475 26.67 11.02 65.20
N GLY A 476 26.71 9.70 65.03
CA GLY A 476 26.28 8.70 66.01
C GLY A 476 24.78 8.47 66.25
N VAL A 477 24.13 7.66 65.40
CA VAL A 477 23.07 6.65 65.75
C VAL A 477 23.09 5.55 64.66
N PRO A 478 22.86 4.24 64.96
CA PRO A 478 22.97 3.15 63.97
C PRO A 478 21.89 3.22 62.86
N PRO A 479 22.13 2.65 61.66
CA PRO A 479 21.43 3.04 60.44
C PRO A 479 20.10 2.30 60.21
N LEU A 480 19.06 3.06 59.90
CA LEU A 480 17.83 2.58 59.27
C LEU A 480 18.05 2.30 57.78
N ILE A 481 17.48 1.19 57.33
CA ILE A 481 17.76 0.47 56.09
C ILE A 481 17.18 1.18 54.84
N SER A 482 17.99 1.21 53.78
CA SER A 482 17.80 1.76 52.42
C SER A 482 16.38 1.82 51.82
N SER A 483 16.11 2.91 51.10
CA SER A 483 14.85 3.25 50.40
C SER A 483 14.86 2.93 48.89
N ASN A 484 14.48 1.72 48.50
CA ASN A 484 13.69 1.54 47.26
C ASN A 484 12.23 1.90 47.57
N PRO A 485 11.51 2.66 46.70
CA PRO A 485 10.08 2.89 46.86
C PRO A 485 9.31 1.60 46.59
N ILE A 486 8.45 1.19 47.54
CA ILE A 486 7.65 -0.05 47.53
C ILE A 486 6.23 0.29 47.07
N SER A 487 5.96 0.41 45.77
CA SER A 487 4.56 0.38 45.34
C SER A 487 4.09 -1.09 45.33
N PRO A 488 3.02 -1.45 46.05
CA PRO A 488 2.62 -2.83 46.16
C PRO A 488 1.92 -3.27 44.86
N SER A 489 2.60 -4.10 44.09
CA SER A 489 1.98 -4.94 43.05
C SER A 489 1.03 -5.92 43.77
N CYS A 490 -0.27 -5.64 43.78
CA CYS A 490 -1.27 -6.40 44.55
C CYS A 490 -2.69 -6.40 43.91
N PHE A 491 -3.59 -7.22 44.49
CA PHE A 491 -5.01 -7.36 44.17
C PHE A 491 -5.91 -7.16 45.42
N PRO A 492 -7.15 -6.70 45.28
CA PRO A 492 -8.11 -6.69 46.39
C PRO A 492 -8.44 -8.09 46.93
N GLU A 493 -9.01 -8.15 48.14
CA GLU A 493 -9.66 -9.37 48.66
C GLU A 493 -10.68 -9.95 47.67
N LYS A 494 -10.96 -11.25 47.77
CA LYS A 494 -11.89 -12.01 46.93
C LYS A 494 -11.50 -12.06 45.46
N THR A 495 -10.28 -11.65 45.11
CA THR A 495 -9.73 -11.84 43.77
C THR A 495 -9.39 -13.32 43.58
N PRO A 496 -10.00 -14.03 42.62
CA PRO A 496 -9.78 -15.47 42.47
C PRO A 496 -8.45 -15.74 41.75
N ILE A 497 -7.56 -16.47 42.43
CA ILE A 497 -6.27 -16.92 41.91
C ILE A 497 -6.40 -18.37 41.48
N HIS A 498 -5.90 -18.68 40.29
CA HIS A 498 -5.85 -20.06 39.81
C HIS A 498 -4.75 -20.84 40.53
N CYS A 499 -5.15 -21.66 41.50
CA CYS A 499 -4.29 -22.59 42.21
C CYS A 499 -4.45 -23.99 41.60
N ASP A 500 -3.52 -24.90 41.89
CA ASP A 500 -3.61 -26.29 41.41
C ASP A 500 -4.85 -27.02 41.99
N GLN A 501 -5.40 -26.51 43.10
CA GLN A 501 -6.61 -26.99 43.78
C GLN A 501 -7.90 -26.28 43.29
N GLY A 502 -7.81 -25.48 42.22
CA GLY A 502 -8.91 -24.70 41.67
C GLY A 502 -8.76 -23.20 41.93
N ASN A 503 -9.81 -22.45 41.61
CA ASN A 503 -9.81 -21.00 41.81
C ASN A 503 -10.11 -20.68 43.28
N ILE A 504 -9.14 -20.07 43.97
CA ILE A 504 -9.24 -19.72 45.39
C ILE A 504 -9.12 -18.20 45.52
N ASP A 505 -10.02 -17.58 46.29
CA ASP A 505 -9.93 -16.17 46.64
C ASP A 505 -8.58 -15.88 47.32
N ILE A 506 -7.87 -14.82 46.90
CA ILE A 506 -6.50 -14.54 47.35
C ILE A 506 -6.35 -14.47 48.88
N ASP A 507 -7.36 -13.94 49.58
CA ASP A 507 -7.41 -13.84 51.04
C ASP A 507 -7.71 -15.17 51.76
N LYS A 508 -8.16 -16.20 51.02
CA LYS A 508 -8.44 -17.55 51.53
C LYS A 508 -7.39 -18.58 51.11
N ILE A 509 -6.36 -18.18 50.39
CA ILE A 509 -5.27 -19.07 50.03
C ILE A 509 -4.56 -19.50 51.32
N ASN A 510 -4.49 -20.82 51.54
CA ASN A 510 -3.74 -21.41 52.63
C ASN A 510 -2.40 -21.96 52.09
N PRO A 511 -1.25 -21.33 52.43
CA PRO A 511 0.07 -21.76 51.95
C PRO A 511 0.47 -23.20 52.31
N LYS A 512 -0.20 -23.82 53.29
CA LYS A 512 0.08 -25.21 53.71
C LYS A 512 -0.53 -26.25 52.76
N ILE A 513 -1.55 -25.89 51.98
CA ILE A 513 -2.29 -26.83 51.13
C ILE A 513 -2.41 -26.39 49.67
N HIS A 514 -2.33 -25.08 49.39
CA HIS A 514 -2.48 -24.56 48.04
C HIS A 514 -1.12 -24.35 47.36
N THR A 515 -1.08 -24.63 46.07
CA THR A 515 0.09 -24.48 45.20
C THR A 515 -0.31 -23.80 43.89
N ILE A 516 0.66 -23.17 43.21
CA ILE A 516 0.44 -22.59 41.88
C ILE A 516 1.47 -23.16 40.93
N ASN A 517 1.03 -23.83 39.86
CA ASN A 517 1.92 -24.48 38.89
C ASN A 517 2.90 -25.45 39.58
N LYS A 518 2.40 -26.21 40.57
CA LYS A 518 3.16 -27.13 41.44
C LYS A 518 4.20 -26.48 42.35
N LYS A 519 4.25 -25.14 42.41
CA LYS A 519 5.17 -24.40 43.29
C LYS A 519 4.52 -24.12 44.63
N LYS A 520 5.30 -24.26 45.69
CA LYS A 520 4.88 -23.95 47.06
C LYS A 520 4.64 -22.45 47.20
N ILE A 521 3.49 -22.11 47.76
CA ILE A 521 3.21 -20.76 48.25
C ILE A 521 3.90 -20.61 49.61
N LEU A 522 4.74 -19.60 49.75
CA LEU A 522 5.40 -19.29 51.03
C LEU A 522 4.47 -18.45 51.92
N ALA A 523 3.85 -17.41 51.34
CA ALA A 523 2.95 -16.53 52.06
C ALA A 523 1.93 -15.87 51.13
N VAL A 524 0.78 -15.50 51.69
CA VAL A 524 -0.09 -14.46 51.12
C VAL A 524 0.24 -13.17 51.85
N THR A 525 0.85 -12.24 51.12
CA THR A 525 1.28 -10.96 51.66
C THR A 525 0.15 -9.94 51.66
N LYS A 526 0.07 -9.11 52.71
CA LYS A 526 -0.89 -8.00 52.83
C LYS A 526 -0.17 -6.67 52.72
N SER A 527 -0.83 -5.68 52.13
CA SER A 527 -0.35 -4.30 52.04
C SER A 527 -1.52 -3.33 52.18
N ILE A 528 -1.27 -2.15 52.77
CA ILE A 528 -2.24 -1.06 52.71
C ILE A 528 -2.19 -0.45 51.31
N TYR A 529 -3.34 -0.08 50.74
CA TYR A 529 -3.43 0.62 49.46
C TYR A 529 -4.28 1.88 49.64
N ASN A 530 -3.61 3.01 49.92
CA ASN A 530 -4.26 4.27 50.29
C ASN A 530 -4.35 5.25 49.11
N THR A 531 -4.63 4.76 47.91
CA THR A 531 -4.89 5.57 46.72
C THR A 531 -6.39 5.80 46.57
N LYS A 532 -6.79 6.92 45.93
CA LYS A 532 -8.20 7.22 45.65
C LYS A 532 -8.79 6.33 44.55
N THR A 533 -7.94 5.73 43.72
CA THR A 533 -8.30 4.97 42.52
C THR A 533 -7.50 3.69 42.39
N ILE A 534 -8.08 2.71 41.69
CA ILE A 534 -7.50 1.41 41.36
C ILE A 534 -7.78 1.11 39.89
N VAL A 535 -6.89 0.38 39.21
CA VAL A 535 -7.10 0.02 37.80
C VAL A 535 -8.19 -1.05 37.71
N CYS A 536 -9.15 -0.83 36.84
CA CYS A 536 -10.17 -1.81 36.46
C CYS A 536 -9.90 -2.27 35.04
N ILE A 537 -9.64 -3.57 34.87
CA ILE A 537 -9.55 -4.24 33.57
C ILE A 537 -10.84 -5.05 33.43
N GLU A 538 -11.79 -4.58 32.61
CA GLU A 538 -13.07 -5.28 32.47
C GLU A 538 -12.93 -6.62 31.74
N LYS A 539 -13.97 -7.45 31.86
CA LYS A 539 -14.06 -8.70 31.11
C LYS A 539 -13.85 -8.45 29.61
N ASP A 540 -13.07 -9.33 28.98
CA ASP A 540 -12.75 -9.29 27.54
C ASP A 540 -11.97 -8.03 27.10
N ALA A 541 -11.31 -7.31 28.03
CA ALA A 541 -10.62 -6.05 27.71
C ALA A 541 -9.30 -6.21 26.97
N LEU A 542 -8.53 -7.27 27.18
CA LEU A 542 -7.27 -7.51 26.46
C LEU A 542 -7.47 -8.43 25.27
N TYR A 543 -8.17 -9.55 25.51
CA TYR A 543 -8.59 -10.52 24.50
C TYR A 543 -9.93 -11.14 24.93
N LYS A 544 -10.58 -11.88 24.05
CA LYS A 544 -11.76 -12.66 24.42
C LYS A 544 -11.42 -13.60 25.60
N ASN A 545 -12.20 -13.49 26.67
CA ASN A 545 -12.05 -14.17 27.95
C ASN A 545 -10.77 -13.83 28.73
N VAL A 546 -10.15 -12.66 28.46
CA VAL A 546 -8.94 -12.14 29.12
C VAL A 546 -9.11 -10.64 29.46
N PRO A 547 -9.38 -10.29 30.73
CA PRO A 547 -9.75 -11.21 31.80
C PRO A 547 -11.13 -11.85 31.55
N SER A 548 -11.41 -12.97 32.21
CA SER A 548 -12.70 -13.67 32.17
C SER A 548 -13.80 -12.99 33.01
N LYS A 549 -13.42 -12.05 33.89
CA LYS A 549 -14.28 -11.21 34.73
C LYS A 549 -13.60 -9.85 34.95
N ASN A 550 -14.37 -8.83 35.32
CA ASN A 550 -13.79 -7.53 35.69
C ASN A 550 -12.78 -7.72 36.83
N THR A 551 -11.56 -7.29 36.61
CA THR A 551 -10.43 -7.52 37.51
C THR A 551 -9.89 -6.18 37.99
N LEU A 552 -9.88 -6.00 39.30
CA LEU A 552 -9.32 -4.81 39.94
C LEU A 552 -7.88 -5.10 40.35
N VAL A 553 -6.98 -4.20 40.01
CA VAL A 553 -5.55 -4.42 40.22
C VAL A 553 -4.85 -3.08 40.49
N THR A 554 -3.83 -3.11 41.34
CA THR A 554 -2.98 -1.93 41.59
C THR A 554 -2.25 -1.49 40.31
N TYR A 555 -1.95 -0.19 40.21
CA TYR A 555 -1.33 0.41 39.01
C TYR A 555 -0.03 -0.29 38.57
N GLU A 556 0.83 -0.65 39.52
CA GLU A 556 2.16 -1.22 39.28
C GLU A 556 2.17 -2.75 39.10
N HIS A 557 1.02 -3.41 39.18
CA HIS A 557 0.99 -4.87 39.03
C HIS A 557 1.26 -5.25 37.58
N LYS A 558 2.14 -6.22 37.33
CA LYS A 558 2.49 -6.55 35.96
C LYS A 558 1.50 -7.55 35.38
N VAL A 559 0.93 -7.18 34.25
CA VAL A 559 0.00 -7.98 33.45
C VAL A 559 0.68 -8.35 32.14
N PHE A 560 0.59 -9.62 31.76
CA PHE A 560 1.12 -10.09 30.49
C PHE A 560 0.22 -9.62 29.34
N TYR A 561 0.78 -8.82 28.43
CA TYR A 561 0.11 -8.34 27.24
C TYR A 561 1.11 -8.26 26.08
N ASN A 562 0.69 -8.75 24.90
CA ASN A 562 1.48 -8.73 23.68
C ASN A 562 2.92 -9.25 23.82
N GLY A 563 3.12 -10.36 24.55
CA GLY A 563 4.44 -10.97 24.75
C GLY A 563 5.28 -10.39 25.89
N MET A 564 4.84 -9.30 26.53
CA MET A 564 5.58 -8.59 27.58
C MET A 564 4.80 -8.51 28.89
N MET A 565 5.50 -8.31 30.01
CA MET A 565 4.90 -7.99 31.31
C MET A 565 4.85 -6.47 31.45
N ILE A 566 3.66 -5.88 31.43
CA ILE A 566 3.40 -4.44 31.40
C ILE A 566 2.69 -4.03 32.70
N ASN A 567 2.98 -2.86 33.25
CA ASN A 567 2.25 -2.35 34.42
C ASN A 567 0.77 -2.15 34.07
N ALA A 568 -0.14 -2.59 34.93
CA ALA A 568 -1.59 -2.50 34.68
C ALA A 568 -2.04 -1.06 34.40
N GLY A 569 -1.41 -0.07 35.04
CA GLY A 569 -1.67 1.34 34.81
C GLY A 569 -1.32 1.84 33.40
N GLU A 570 -0.30 1.26 32.77
CA GLU A 570 0.11 1.61 31.40
C GLU A 570 -0.87 1.08 30.34
N LEU A 571 -1.75 0.15 30.72
CA LEU A 571 -2.83 -0.36 29.86
C LEU A 571 -4.06 0.55 29.84
N ILE A 572 -4.12 1.57 30.71
CA ILE A 572 -5.23 2.52 30.74
C ILE A 572 -5.29 3.28 29.42
N GLY A 573 -6.47 3.32 28.80
CA GLY A 573 -6.65 3.98 27.50
C GLY A 573 -6.27 3.12 26.29
N LEU A 574 -5.78 1.90 26.48
CA LEU A 574 -5.65 0.90 25.40
C LEU A 574 -7.00 0.66 24.70
N ASN A 575 -8.09 0.69 25.48
CA ASN A 575 -9.47 0.77 25.04
C ASN A 575 -10.35 1.32 26.18
N ASP A 576 -11.65 1.45 25.93
CA ASP A 576 -12.64 1.96 26.86
C ASP A 576 -12.92 1.05 28.08
N LYS A 577 -12.47 -0.21 28.03
CA LYS A 577 -12.65 -1.22 29.08
C LYS A 577 -11.53 -1.26 30.13
N ILE A 578 -10.52 -0.39 30.03
CA ILE A 578 -9.42 -0.30 30.98
C ILE A 578 -9.30 1.13 31.51
N TYR A 579 -9.67 1.33 32.77
CA TYR A 579 -9.78 2.67 33.36
C TYR A 579 -9.54 2.68 34.88
N LEU A 580 -9.32 3.89 35.43
CA LEU A 580 -9.25 4.11 36.88
C LEU A 580 -10.65 4.12 37.49
N LYS A 581 -10.86 3.28 38.49
CA LYS A 581 -12.10 3.19 39.27
C LYS A 581 -11.86 3.68 40.69
N LYS A 582 -12.87 4.30 41.32
CA LYS A 582 -12.82 4.68 42.74
C LYS A 582 -12.43 3.47 43.60
N ASN A 583 -11.33 3.60 44.34
CA ASN A 583 -10.84 2.56 45.22
C ASN A 583 -11.71 2.49 46.48
N LYS A 584 -12.13 1.28 46.84
CA LYS A 584 -12.88 0.98 48.08
C LYS A 584 -12.09 0.07 49.03
N TYR A 585 -10.91 -0.38 48.62
CA TYR A 585 -10.10 -1.35 49.33
C TYR A 585 -8.93 -0.64 49.99
N GLN A 586 -8.83 -0.78 51.32
CA GLN A 586 -7.67 -0.31 52.06
C GLN A 586 -6.58 -1.36 52.15
N VAL A 587 -6.92 -2.64 51.98
CA VAL A 587 -5.99 -3.77 52.04
C VAL A 587 -6.00 -4.49 50.71
N VAL A 588 -4.80 -4.78 50.21
CA VAL A 588 -4.55 -5.52 48.98
C VAL A 588 -3.53 -6.63 49.26
N TYR A 589 -3.54 -7.67 48.43
CA TYR A 589 -2.87 -8.93 48.64
C TYR A 589 -1.97 -9.28 47.45
N ASN A 590 -0.88 -9.99 47.70
CA ASN A 590 -0.09 -10.66 46.65
C ASN A 590 0.41 -12.02 47.17
N VAL A 591 0.71 -12.94 46.26
CA VAL A 591 1.20 -14.29 46.57
C VAL A 591 2.73 -14.30 46.45
N LEU A 592 3.41 -14.79 47.47
CA LEU A 592 4.85 -15.06 47.44
C LEU A 592 5.09 -16.57 47.25
N LEU A 593 5.78 -16.93 46.17
CA LEU A 593 6.17 -18.31 45.88
C LEU A 593 7.62 -18.59 46.29
N GLU A 594 7.95 -19.86 46.50
CA GLU A 594 9.33 -20.31 46.78
C GLU A 594 10.31 -19.94 45.65
N LYS A 595 9.81 -19.89 44.41
CA LYS A 595 10.52 -19.39 43.24
C LYS A 595 9.61 -18.44 42.50
N TYR A 596 10.07 -17.21 42.33
CA TYR A 596 9.38 -16.17 41.57
C TYR A 596 8.84 -16.70 40.25
N SER A 597 7.57 -16.42 39.97
CA SER A 597 6.86 -16.94 38.81
C SER A 597 5.72 -16.00 38.42
N LYS A 598 4.95 -16.44 37.43
CA LYS A 598 3.64 -15.89 37.10
C LYS A 598 2.53 -16.70 37.76
N MET A 599 1.39 -16.06 37.99
CA MET A 599 0.13 -16.68 38.39
C MET A 599 -0.99 -16.25 37.44
N ILE A 600 -2.13 -16.93 37.50
CA ILE A 600 -3.30 -16.61 36.67
C ILE A 600 -4.41 -16.04 37.55
N VAL A 601 -4.95 -14.89 37.16
CA VAL A 601 -6.03 -14.17 37.86
C VAL A 601 -7.12 -13.82 36.87
N ASN A 602 -8.31 -14.43 36.98
CA ASN A 602 -9.38 -14.28 35.98
C ASN A 602 -8.85 -14.43 34.53
N ASN A 603 -8.04 -15.46 34.25
CA ASN A 603 -7.35 -15.68 32.96
C ASN A 603 -6.28 -14.64 32.56
N LEU A 604 -6.01 -13.60 33.36
CA LEU A 604 -4.83 -12.75 33.18
C LEU A 604 -3.60 -13.48 33.70
N ILE A 605 -2.53 -13.50 32.91
CA ILE A 605 -1.22 -13.93 33.39
C ILE A 605 -0.56 -12.72 34.03
N VAL A 606 -0.19 -12.81 35.30
CA VAL A 606 0.36 -11.72 36.10
C VAL A 606 1.58 -12.18 36.89
N ASP A 607 2.40 -11.27 37.41
CA ASP A 607 3.53 -11.64 38.27
C ASP A 607 3.10 -11.98 39.71
N THR A 608 3.84 -12.88 40.36
CA THR A 608 3.76 -13.07 41.83
C THR A 608 4.66 -12.06 42.53
N LEU A 609 4.57 -11.91 43.86
CA LEU A 609 5.49 -11.06 44.59
C LEU A 609 6.94 -11.53 44.42
N HIS A 610 7.83 -10.62 43.99
CA HIS A 610 9.24 -10.94 43.84
C HIS A 610 9.92 -11.09 45.23
N PRO A 611 10.74 -12.14 45.46
CA PRO A 611 11.36 -12.42 46.76
C PRO A 611 12.29 -11.31 47.24
N ASN A 612 12.89 -10.54 46.33
CA ASN A 612 13.75 -9.41 46.68
C ASN A 612 13.00 -8.15 47.15
N THR A 613 11.66 -8.13 47.13
CA THR A 613 10.90 -6.98 47.65
C THR A 613 11.09 -6.85 49.16
N LYS A 614 11.02 -5.62 49.67
CA LYS A 614 11.10 -5.37 51.12
C LYS A 614 10.01 -6.11 51.89
N LEU A 615 8.81 -6.20 51.32
CA LEU A 615 7.70 -6.95 51.90
C LEU A 615 8.02 -8.45 51.97
N ALA A 616 8.49 -9.07 50.89
CA ALA A 616 8.87 -10.48 50.89
C ALA A 616 10.00 -10.77 51.90
N LYS A 617 11.03 -9.93 51.94
CA LYS A 617 12.12 -10.03 52.94
C LYS A 617 11.64 -9.86 54.37
N LEU A 618 10.60 -9.08 54.59
CA LEU A 618 10.01 -8.92 55.91
C LEU A 618 9.28 -10.22 56.30
N TYR A 619 8.45 -10.77 55.42
CA TYR A 619 7.81 -12.08 55.64
C TYR A 619 8.82 -13.21 55.87
N GLU A 620 9.92 -13.22 55.11
CA GLU A 620 11.01 -14.19 55.27
C GLU A 620 11.64 -14.13 56.67
N ARG A 621 11.95 -12.92 57.19
CA ARG A 621 12.49 -12.76 58.55
C ARG A 621 11.55 -13.25 59.65
N HIS A 622 10.25 -13.28 59.36
CA HIS A 622 9.21 -13.74 60.27
C HIS A 622 8.71 -15.15 59.92
N ASN A 623 9.54 -15.94 59.22
CA ASN A 623 9.25 -17.35 58.92
C ASN A 623 7.92 -17.58 58.17
N TYR A 624 7.47 -16.56 57.44
CA TYR A 624 6.22 -16.53 56.67
C TYR A 624 4.93 -16.69 57.50
N GLU A 625 4.99 -16.54 58.82
CA GLU A 625 3.82 -16.56 59.71
C GLU A 625 3.42 -15.12 60.11
N LEU A 626 2.11 -14.85 60.09
CA LEU A 626 1.53 -13.57 60.49
C LEU A 626 0.92 -13.71 61.89
N ASP A 627 1.56 -13.12 62.90
CA ASP A 627 0.91 -12.87 64.19
C ASP A 627 0.27 -11.47 64.24
N THR A 628 -0.55 -11.22 65.26
CA THR A 628 -1.32 -9.98 65.40
C THR A 628 -0.42 -8.74 65.57
N GLU A 629 0.72 -8.88 66.24
CA GLU A 629 1.67 -7.78 66.49
C GLU A 629 2.41 -7.39 65.20
N TYR A 630 2.74 -8.38 64.37
CA TYR A 630 3.36 -8.22 63.08
C TYR A 630 2.39 -7.64 62.02
N GLU A 631 1.11 -8.01 62.06
CA GLU A 631 0.08 -7.36 61.23
C GLU A 631 -0.02 -5.86 61.52
N GLU A 632 0.03 -5.44 62.79
CA GLU A 632 0.05 -4.02 63.16
C GLU A 632 1.33 -3.29 62.69
N MET A 633 2.48 -3.97 62.74
CA MET A 633 3.76 -3.41 62.26
C MET A 633 3.77 -3.24 60.74
N LEU A 634 3.25 -4.22 60.00
CA LEU A 634 3.02 -4.15 58.55
C LEU A 634 2.07 -2.99 58.20
N TYR A 635 1.02 -2.81 59.00
CA TYR A 635 0.05 -1.73 58.85
C TYR A 635 0.72 -0.35 59.06
N LYS A 636 1.50 -0.18 60.13
CA LYS A 636 2.25 1.07 60.40
C LYS A 636 3.28 1.38 59.31
N THR A 637 4.04 0.38 58.87
CA THR A 637 5.08 0.55 57.84
C THR A 637 4.49 0.89 56.47
N SER A 638 3.37 0.25 56.11
CA SER A 638 2.64 0.56 54.88
C SER A 638 2.00 1.95 54.91
N LYS A 639 1.46 2.39 56.07
CA LYS A 639 0.87 3.74 56.23
C LYS A 639 1.93 4.85 56.13
N LEU A 640 3.14 4.61 56.64
CA LEU A 640 4.27 5.53 56.51
C LEU A 640 4.71 5.67 55.04
N TYR A 641 4.64 4.60 54.25
CA TYR A 641 4.96 4.61 52.83
C TYR A 641 4.04 5.55 52.01
N TYR A 642 2.72 5.51 52.21
CA TYR A 642 1.79 6.39 51.46
C TYR A 642 1.69 7.82 51.99
N SER A 643 2.05 8.06 53.24
CA SER A 643 2.09 9.42 53.79
C SER A 643 3.31 10.21 53.33
N THR A 644 4.40 9.53 52.94
CA THR A 644 5.63 10.13 52.42
C THR A 644 5.64 10.26 50.89
N ASN A 645 4.92 9.42 50.16
CA ASN A 645 4.76 9.50 48.70
C ASN A 645 3.44 10.19 48.31
N LYS A 646 3.36 11.51 48.50
CA LYS A 646 2.22 12.37 48.11
C LYS A 646 2.16 12.61 46.59
N THR A 647 2.01 11.59 45.77
CA THR A 647 1.58 11.75 44.37
C THR A 647 1.28 10.39 43.77
N LEU A 648 0.01 9.98 43.82
CA LEU A 648 -0.66 9.08 42.88
C LEU A 648 -2.18 9.32 43.00
#